data_AF-A0A8T1WCD8-F1
#
_entry.id   AF-A0A8T1WCD8-F1
#
_cell.length_a   1.000
_cell.length_b   1.000
_cell.length_c   1.000
_cell.angle_alpha   90.00
_cell.angle_beta   90.00
_cell.angle_gamma   90.00
#
_symmetry.space_group_name_H-M   'P 1'
#
loop_
_entity.id
_entity.type
_entity.pdbx_description
1 polymer ?
#
loop_
_entity_poly.entity_id
_entity_poly.type
_entity_poly.pdbx_seq_one_letter_code
_entity_poly.pdbx_strand_id
1 'polypeptide(L)'
;MAPGVPNHGTGDRQRSASAATWGWLARRTGQGATPLQFSTADTVNQACQALRTLPPCHFAIPVFASSPASATAPTETISAMSWLGALTGLQPRRVSDRYALPKPTWRQKVQHYAPIFRWLPNYSVQRDLKFDIVAGITVAMMLIPQEVSLSTIMHVPAHHGLYTAATAPLVYAIFGSSTVLSVASGSEVSLLVGSTLEDIEDPDERVATGIFMAFLSGCILLLVRILNLSQVADFFSRPVMGGFISAGGLLIMLSQVSNALGIKFKSQDYPPATVYQIFNHIGDTNLNAFAVAAVSIVYLFTVKIIKKRYFPSPVLMQLFEGDTPQAQEKGKPEEEERFLQHATNSGHGFSLTDQQYSAYQAQHTPQEERESQADAGKNGLTVEQPPKSKGVLLAIFLMRTLCDLGPLVVCIFGGIVGYALGPSHLKLTGDIPGGFPEPKVPWYGFTSHLIDGDRFGTILYHALTVSVVVFLSSIAMSKRLAIQRGEDINTEQELTGIGIASVVCGFFQAMPPTGGMSRTAVNLQNAHTQLASIITCLIVVLALYTLTSTLYYLPSATLASIIIVAGWSLVEFREAKWLYRVKRDEFFVWSASFVLTLGLGVLNGLIASIVCSILALMWKSKVQPVAILGELDNGSFVDRENFPEANHLGDIIAVRVESSLYFANCERVAQFIEREMVRLSTLGLTTRGVVLDTFHMNDMDATTIQVLSDTQEKLAVRGVRFAIANAKSRLHDLLAATNLLKRILSNDPTISVEDAVTMMRDLPPLADKSTSAASGASTASNPV
;
A
#
# COMPACT_ATOMS: atom_id res chain seq x y z
N MET A 1 -47.57 18.93 44.58
CA MET A 1 -48.75 18.05 44.44
C MET A 1 -48.31 16.77 43.76
N ALA A 2 -48.15 15.68 44.51
CA ALA A 2 -48.25 14.33 43.96
C ALA A 2 -49.73 13.91 44.07
N PRO A 3 -50.27 13.04 43.19
CA PRO A 3 -50.05 11.59 43.25
C PRO A 3 -49.97 10.95 41.83
N GLY A 4 -49.70 9.66 41.61
CA GLY A 4 -49.55 8.50 42.47
C GLY A 4 -49.17 7.26 41.63
N VAL A 5 -48.39 6.38 42.25
CA VAL A 5 -48.00 5.02 41.84
C VAL A 5 -49.20 4.06 42.06
N PRO A 6 -49.22 2.79 41.56
CA PRO A 6 -48.64 1.70 42.36
C PRO A 6 -48.02 0.49 41.60
N ASN A 7 -46.93 -0.06 42.18
CA ASN A 7 -46.62 -1.48 42.50
C ASN A 7 -46.56 -2.58 41.41
N HIS A 8 -45.74 -3.65 41.48
CA HIS A 8 -44.72 -4.15 42.43
C HIS A 8 -43.95 -5.34 41.81
N GLY A 9 -42.69 -5.55 42.24
CA GLY A 9 -42.00 -6.86 42.41
C GLY A 9 -41.42 -7.50 41.16
N THR A 10 -40.31 -8.23 41.15
CA THR A 10 -39.28 -8.69 42.10
C THR A 10 -38.19 -9.24 41.16
N GLY A 11 -36.93 -8.80 41.24
CA GLY A 11 -35.91 -9.52 41.97
C GLY A 11 -34.90 -10.21 41.03
N ASP A 12 -33.62 -9.99 41.33
CA ASP A 12 -32.46 -10.81 40.98
C ASP A 12 -31.84 -10.84 39.56
N ARG A 13 -30.49 -10.72 39.60
CA ARG A 13 -29.45 -11.14 38.63
C ARG A 13 -29.17 -10.24 37.42
N GLN A 14 -28.08 -9.46 37.53
CA GLN A 14 -26.84 -9.64 36.73
C GLN A 14 -25.94 -8.39 36.82
N ARG A 15 -25.22 -8.26 37.94
CA ARG A 15 -23.86 -7.72 37.93
C ARG A 15 -22.90 -8.90 37.81
N SER A 16 -22.59 -9.35 36.59
CA SER A 16 -21.43 -10.20 36.29
C SER A 16 -21.32 -10.49 34.78
N ALA A 17 -20.54 -9.70 34.04
CA ALA A 17 -19.97 -10.12 32.75
C ALA A 17 -18.82 -9.21 32.30
N SER A 18 -17.86 -8.94 33.19
CA SER A 18 -16.52 -8.44 32.80
C SER A 18 -15.39 -9.21 33.50
N ALA A 19 -15.71 -10.37 34.08
CA ALA A 19 -14.77 -11.25 34.77
C ALA A 19 -14.78 -12.68 34.19
N ALA A 20 -14.71 -12.79 32.86
CA ALA A 20 -14.61 -14.05 32.15
C ALA A 20 -13.52 -13.97 31.07
N THR A 21 -12.27 -13.71 31.47
CA THR A 21 -11.12 -13.91 30.58
C THR A 21 -9.81 -14.25 31.28
N TRP A 22 -9.79 -14.38 32.61
CA TRP A 22 -8.58 -14.73 33.38
C TRP A 22 -8.80 -15.87 34.40
N GLY A 23 -9.85 -16.67 34.20
CA GLY A 23 -10.27 -17.74 35.10
C GLY A 23 -9.73 -19.14 34.81
N TRP A 24 -8.74 -19.31 33.91
CA TRP A 24 -8.25 -20.65 33.53
C TRP A 24 -6.85 -21.02 34.05
N LEU A 25 -6.12 -20.11 34.73
CA LEU A 25 -4.79 -20.44 35.28
C LEU A 25 -4.73 -20.63 36.82
N ALA A 26 -5.82 -20.39 37.55
CA ALA A 26 -5.83 -20.44 39.02
C ALA A 26 -6.60 -21.66 39.60
N ARG A 27 -6.44 -22.85 39.01
CA ARG A 27 -6.98 -24.13 39.53
C ARG A 27 -5.92 -25.15 39.93
N ARG A 28 -4.71 -24.70 40.29
CA ARG A 28 -3.74 -25.51 41.04
C ARG A 28 -2.93 -24.64 41.98
N THR A 29 -3.49 -24.42 43.16
CA THR A 29 -2.81 -24.38 44.47
C THR A 29 -3.77 -23.72 45.45
N GLY A 30 -4.48 -24.52 46.23
CA GLY A 30 -5.28 -24.02 47.33
C GLY A 30 -4.39 -23.66 48.51
N GLN A 31 -4.61 -22.47 49.08
CA GLN A 31 -4.62 -22.23 50.52
C GLN A 31 -5.07 -20.78 50.78
N GLY A 32 -5.82 -20.60 51.87
CA GLY A 32 -6.73 -19.48 52.07
C GLY A 32 -6.17 -18.21 52.72
N ALA A 33 -6.91 -17.13 52.47
CA ALA A 33 -7.35 -16.04 53.36
C ALA A 33 -6.35 -15.37 54.34
N THR A 34 -6.10 -14.06 54.16
CA THR A 34 -6.75 -12.89 54.84
C THR A 34 -5.95 -11.60 54.57
N PRO A 35 -6.55 -10.38 54.68
CA PRO A 35 -6.01 -9.15 54.11
C PRO A 35 -5.20 -8.32 55.12
N LEU A 36 -4.06 -7.77 54.69
CA LEU A 36 -3.32 -6.74 55.42
C LEU A 36 -3.00 -5.56 54.49
N GLN A 37 -3.45 -4.38 54.89
CA GLN A 37 -3.11 -3.09 54.31
C GLN A 37 -1.61 -2.82 54.47
N PHE A 38 -0.90 -2.43 53.40
CA PHE A 38 0.45 -1.89 53.51
C PHE A 38 0.71 -0.68 52.59
N SER A 39 1.35 0.31 53.22
CA SER A 39 1.90 1.55 52.70
C SER A 39 3.09 1.29 51.77
N THR A 40 3.26 2.12 50.75
CA THR A 40 4.10 1.91 49.55
C THR A 40 5.62 2.14 49.72
N ALA A 41 6.15 2.16 50.95
CA ALA A 41 7.59 2.40 51.18
C ALA A 41 8.43 1.13 51.45
N ASP A 42 7.84 0.01 51.88
CA ASP A 42 8.60 -1.19 52.29
C ASP A 42 8.78 -2.25 51.19
N THR A 43 8.07 -2.13 50.06
CA THR A 43 8.03 -3.15 48.99
C THR A 43 9.27 -3.17 48.10
N VAL A 44 10.06 -2.10 48.06
CA VAL A 44 11.26 -2.02 47.19
C VAL A 44 12.47 -2.71 47.83
N ASN A 45 12.56 -2.71 49.16
CA ASN A 45 13.71 -3.26 49.86
C ASN A 45 13.63 -4.80 50.05
N GLN A 46 12.42 -5.35 50.17
CA GLN A 46 12.22 -6.81 50.24
C GLN A 46 12.42 -7.51 48.89
N ALA A 47 12.12 -6.85 47.76
CA ALA A 47 12.38 -7.40 46.42
C ALA A 47 13.90 -7.54 46.12
N CYS A 48 14.73 -6.66 46.66
CA CYS A 48 16.19 -6.71 46.48
C CYS A 48 16.87 -7.82 47.31
N GLN A 49 16.26 -8.28 48.40
CA GLN A 49 16.80 -9.37 49.24
C GLN A 49 16.42 -10.77 48.73
N ALA A 50 15.27 -10.93 48.06
CA ALA A 50 14.85 -12.21 47.48
C ALA A 50 15.65 -12.66 46.23
N LEU A 51 16.33 -11.73 45.56
CA LEU A 51 17.17 -12.01 44.38
C LEU A 51 18.58 -12.54 44.71
N ARG A 52 18.97 -12.61 45.99
CA ARG A 52 20.31 -13.06 46.42
C ARG A 52 20.38 -14.51 46.92
N THR A 53 19.27 -15.27 46.92
CA THR A 53 19.20 -16.58 47.60
C THR A 53 18.68 -17.75 46.76
N LEU A 54 18.98 -17.83 45.46
CA LEU A 54 18.69 -19.02 44.64
C LEU A 54 19.99 -19.73 44.18
N PRO A 55 20.02 -21.09 44.19
CA PRO A 55 21.24 -21.89 43.95
C PRO A 55 21.56 -22.05 42.45
N PRO A 56 22.80 -22.46 42.10
CA PRO A 56 23.25 -22.53 40.70
C PRO A 56 22.85 -23.86 40.08
N CYS A 57 22.10 -23.83 38.97
CA CYS A 57 21.84 -25.01 38.13
C CYS A 57 22.52 -24.85 36.77
N HIS A 58 23.35 -25.83 36.43
CA HIS A 58 24.16 -25.94 35.23
C HIS A 58 23.36 -25.79 33.93
N PHE A 59 23.71 -24.77 33.14
CA PHE A 59 23.55 -24.81 31.68
C PHE A 59 24.95 -24.85 31.06
N ALA A 60 25.27 -25.98 30.43
CA ALA A 60 26.52 -26.17 29.72
C ALA A 60 26.53 -25.32 28.45
N ILE A 61 27.45 -24.35 28.41
CA ILE A 61 27.83 -23.59 27.23
C ILE A 61 28.85 -24.45 26.46
N PRO A 62 28.71 -24.71 25.15
CA PRO A 62 29.77 -25.33 24.39
C PRO A 62 30.92 -24.33 24.24
N VAL A 63 32.03 -24.63 24.90
CA VAL A 63 33.32 -23.96 24.74
C VAL A 63 33.84 -24.28 23.34
N PHE A 64 33.74 -23.33 22.41
CA PHE A 64 34.54 -23.38 21.18
C PHE A 64 35.94 -22.85 21.49
N ALA A 65 36.92 -23.73 21.30
CA ALA A 65 38.33 -23.46 21.46
C ALA A 65 38.78 -22.29 20.55
N SER A 66 39.51 -21.37 21.15
CA SER A 66 40.17 -20.24 20.53
C SER A 66 41.31 -20.67 19.60
N SER A 67 41.34 -20.12 18.39
CA SER A 67 42.59 -19.86 17.66
C SER A 67 42.50 -18.46 17.04
N PRO A 68 43.58 -17.65 17.05
CA PRO A 68 43.48 -16.20 16.94
C PRO A 68 43.66 -15.74 15.48
N ALA A 69 42.72 -14.96 14.95
CA ALA A 69 42.99 -14.13 13.79
C ALA A 69 42.01 -12.96 13.68
N SER A 70 42.59 -11.76 13.69
CA SER A 70 42.04 -10.47 13.22
C SER A 70 40.71 -10.00 13.82
N ALA A 71 40.85 -9.23 14.89
CA ALA A 71 39.93 -8.18 15.25
C ALA A 71 39.79 -7.17 14.09
N THR A 72 38.57 -7.03 13.56
CA THR A 72 37.91 -5.76 13.18
C THR A 72 36.50 -6.07 12.67
N ALA A 73 35.53 -6.21 13.58
CA ALA A 73 34.14 -5.95 13.23
C ALA A 73 33.92 -4.43 13.34
N PRO A 74 33.36 -3.77 12.31
CA PRO A 74 32.01 -3.26 12.56
C PRO A 74 31.05 -3.24 11.36
N THR A 75 29.78 -3.28 11.76
CA THR A 75 28.56 -2.83 11.05
C THR A 75 28.26 -3.52 9.73
N GLU A 76 27.57 -4.65 9.84
CA GLU A 76 26.66 -5.15 8.81
C GLU A 76 25.64 -4.05 8.48
N THR A 77 25.42 -3.81 7.18
CA THR A 77 24.19 -3.15 6.72
C THR A 77 23.04 -4.09 7.03
N ILE A 78 22.54 -3.94 8.25
CA ILE A 78 21.36 -4.59 8.78
C ILE A 78 20.22 -4.37 7.78
N SER A 79 19.87 -5.40 7.01
CA SER A 79 18.52 -5.51 6.47
C SER A 79 17.61 -5.40 7.67
N ALA A 80 16.85 -4.31 7.76
CA ALA A 80 16.44 -3.76 9.06
C ALA A 80 15.24 -4.49 9.72
N MET A 81 14.97 -5.70 9.24
CA MET A 81 14.21 -6.76 9.93
C MET A 81 15.12 -7.87 10.49
N SER A 82 16.44 -7.70 10.56
CA SER A 82 17.35 -8.70 11.12
C SER A 82 17.07 -9.01 12.58
N TRP A 83 16.52 -8.05 13.33
CA TRP A 83 16.07 -8.24 14.72
C TRP A 83 14.83 -9.15 14.77
N LEU A 84 13.90 -9.01 13.82
CA LEU A 84 12.75 -9.90 13.65
C LEU A 84 13.20 -11.28 13.19
N GLY A 85 14.15 -11.36 12.25
CA GLY A 85 14.79 -12.60 11.84
C GLY A 85 15.53 -13.30 12.97
N ALA A 86 16.19 -12.54 13.86
CA ALA A 86 16.85 -13.05 15.05
C ALA A 86 15.86 -13.58 16.10
N LEU A 87 14.70 -12.91 16.27
CA LEU A 87 13.63 -13.35 17.17
C LEU A 87 12.86 -14.55 16.62
N THR A 88 12.62 -14.60 15.31
CA THR A 88 11.83 -15.65 14.64
C THR A 88 12.67 -16.82 14.16
N GLY A 89 14.00 -16.74 14.28
CA GLY A 89 14.93 -17.73 13.73
C GLY A 89 15.03 -17.72 12.19
N LEU A 90 14.31 -16.82 11.51
CA LEU A 90 14.38 -16.61 10.07
C LEU A 90 15.67 -15.84 9.74
N GLN A 91 16.79 -16.55 9.63
CA GLN A 91 18.01 -15.96 9.09
C GLN A 91 17.86 -15.84 7.57
N PRO A 92 17.98 -14.62 7.00
CA PRO A 92 18.08 -14.49 5.56
C PRO A 92 19.28 -15.32 5.08
N ARG A 93 19.08 -16.07 3.99
CA ARG A 93 20.11 -16.92 3.39
C ARG A 93 21.38 -16.08 3.23
N ARG A 94 22.51 -16.50 3.81
CA ARG A 94 23.79 -15.78 3.63
C ARG A 94 24.03 -15.66 2.13
N VAL A 95 23.94 -14.44 1.62
CA VAL A 95 24.36 -14.12 0.26
C VAL A 95 25.83 -14.50 0.22
N SER A 96 26.25 -15.33 -0.73
CA SER A 96 27.66 -15.72 -0.80
C SER A 96 28.51 -14.45 -0.86
N ASP A 97 29.54 -14.35 -0.03
CA ASP A 97 30.39 -13.15 0.06
C ASP A 97 30.96 -12.73 -1.30
N ARG A 98 31.03 -13.67 -2.24
CA ARG A 98 31.37 -13.46 -3.66
C ARG A 98 30.49 -12.42 -4.38
N TYR A 99 29.24 -12.22 -3.95
CA TYR A 99 28.28 -11.27 -4.54
C TYR A 99 27.89 -10.13 -3.58
N ALA A 100 28.62 -9.94 -2.48
CA ALA A 100 28.34 -8.86 -1.55
C ALA A 100 28.69 -7.50 -2.20
N LEU A 101 27.73 -6.57 -2.20
CA LEU A 101 27.99 -5.20 -2.64
C LEU A 101 29.04 -4.52 -1.73
N PRO A 102 29.91 -3.67 -2.28
CA PRO A 102 30.84 -2.89 -1.46
C PRO A 102 30.08 -2.02 -0.46
N LYS A 103 30.66 -1.85 0.75
CA LYS A 103 30.03 -1.07 1.82
C LYS A 103 29.76 0.37 1.36
N PRO A 104 28.60 0.95 1.66
CA PRO A 104 28.28 2.29 1.22
C PRO A 104 29.20 3.33 1.87
N THR A 105 29.72 4.24 1.06
CA THR A 105 30.56 5.37 1.51
C THR A 105 29.71 6.36 2.34
N TRP A 106 30.32 7.14 3.24
CA TRP A 106 29.60 8.16 4.03
C TRP A 106 28.80 9.14 3.14
N ARG A 107 29.35 9.55 1.99
CA ARG A 107 28.62 10.36 0.99
C ARG A 107 27.34 9.68 0.49
N GLN A 108 27.40 8.37 0.19
CA GLN A 108 26.23 7.60 -0.25
C GLN A 108 25.19 7.47 0.87
N LYS A 109 25.62 7.36 2.13
CA LYS A 109 24.69 7.39 3.28
C LYS A 109 23.97 8.75 3.38
N VAL A 110 24.69 9.86 3.27
CA VAL A 110 24.09 11.21 3.29
C VAL A 110 23.14 11.40 2.12
N GLN A 111 23.53 10.99 0.91
CA GLN A 111 22.68 11.04 -0.29
C GLN A 111 21.44 10.14 -0.19
N HIS A 112 21.51 9.07 0.59
CA HIS A 112 20.35 8.22 0.86
C HIS A 112 19.33 8.93 1.75
N TYR A 113 19.76 9.51 2.87
CA TYR A 113 18.85 10.19 3.81
C TYR A 113 18.36 11.55 3.34
N ALA A 114 19.17 12.30 2.59
CA ALA A 114 18.82 13.60 2.03
C ALA A 114 19.11 13.61 0.52
N PRO A 115 18.13 13.18 -0.31
CA PRO A 115 18.28 13.07 -1.76
C PRO A 115 18.64 14.37 -2.47
N ILE A 116 18.48 15.53 -1.84
CA ILE A 116 18.98 16.82 -2.36
C ILE A 116 20.46 16.79 -2.73
N PHE A 117 21.30 16.10 -1.96
CA PHE A 117 22.72 15.96 -2.28
C PHE A 117 23.01 15.00 -3.44
N ARG A 118 22.00 14.28 -3.94
CA ARG A 118 22.08 13.45 -5.13
C ARG A 118 21.63 14.21 -6.38
N TRP A 119 20.53 14.95 -6.31
CA TRP A 119 19.98 15.62 -7.49
C TRP A 119 20.56 17.02 -7.73
N LEU A 120 20.84 17.80 -6.67
CA LEU A 120 21.32 19.18 -6.80
C LEU A 120 22.69 19.29 -7.53
N PRO A 121 23.69 18.42 -7.26
CA PRO A 121 24.97 18.48 -7.99
C PRO A 121 24.86 18.04 -9.46
N ASN A 122 23.87 17.22 -9.77
CA ASN A 122 23.61 16.72 -11.13
C ASN A 122 22.62 17.60 -11.89
N TYR A 123 22.26 18.76 -11.32
CA TYR A 123 21.26 19.65 -11.90
C TYR A 123 21.82 20.47 -13.06
N SER A 124 21.19 20.36 -14.23
CA SER A 124 21.63 21.10 -15.42
C SER A 124 20.81 22.36 -15.62
N VAL A 125 21.36 23.51 -15.19
CA VAL A 125 20.66 24.81 -15.19
C VAL A 125 20.13 25.21 -16.58
N GLN A 126 20.88 24.93 -17.65
CA GLN A 126 20.48 25.31 -19.01
C GLN A 126 19.29 24.50 -19.54
N ARG A 127 19.21 23.22 -19.16
CA ARG A 127 18.18 22.30 -19.62
C ARG A 127 16.96 22.35 -18.71
N ASP A 128 17.13 22.15 -17.40
CA ASP A 128 16.04 21.81 -16.48
C ASP A 128 15.35 23.05 -15.87
N LEU A 129 16.05 24.19 -15.76
CA LEU A 129 15.53 25.38 -15.04
C LEU A 129 14.24 25.93 -15.63
N LYS A 130 14.13 25.99 -16.96
CA LYS A 130 12.96 26.55 -17.66
C LYS A 130 11.70 25.73 -17.37
N PHE A 131 11.88 24.41 -17.32
CA PHE A 131 10.83 23.43 -17.07
C PHE A 131 10.36 23.47 -15.61
N ASP A 132 11.31 23.50 -14.67
CA ASP A 132 11.00 23.56 -13.24
C ASP A 132 10.37 24.91 -12.83
N ILE A 133 10.77 26.03 -13.45
CA ILE A 133 10.12 27.34 -13.24
C ILE A 133 8.66 27.32 -13.69
N VAL A 134 8.41 26.84 -14.90
CA VAL A 134 7.03 26.71 -15.42
C VAL A 134 6.20 25.83 -14.50
N ALA A 135 6.73 24.66 -14.11
CA ALA A 135 6.04 23.72 -13.24
C ALA A 135 5.75 24.33 -11.86
N GLY A 136 6.73 25.00 -11.26
CA GLY A 136 6.56 25.64 -9.96
C GLY A 136 5.52 26.76 -9.97
N ILE A 137 5.50 27.60 -11.02
CA ILE A 137 4.50 28.66 -11.17
C ILE A 137 3.09 28.07 -11.36
N THR A 138 2.94 27.08 -12.24
CA THR A 138 1.62 26.48 -12.51
C THR A 138 1.07 25.76 -11.28
N VAL A 139 1.92 25.03 -10.55
CA VAL A 139 1.54 24.36 -9.31
C VAL A 139 1.19 25.39 -8.23
N ALA A 140 1.98 26.45 -8.03
CA ALA A 140 1.70 27.48 -7.02
C ALA A 140 0.34 28.17 -7.24
N MET A 141 0.05 28.55 -8.48
CA MET A 141 -1.21 29.22 -8.84
C MET A 141 -2.44 28.34 -8.60
N MET A 142 -2.28 27.02 -8.71
CA MET A 142 -3.33 26.06 -8.36
C MET A 142 -3.39 25.80 -6.84
N LEU A 143 -2.23 25.76 -6.19
CA LEU A 143 -2.08 25.36 -4.79
C LEU A 143 -2.66 26.41 -3.83
N ILE A 144 -2.49 27.70 -4.10
CA ILE A 144 -3.00 28.79 -3.24
C ILE A 144 -4.53 28.70 -3.03
N PRO A 145 -5.36 28.71 -4.09
CA PRO A 145 -6.80 28.46 -3.96
C PRO A 145 -7.17 27.17 -3.26
N GLN A 146 -6.45 26.09 -3.60
CA GLN A 146 -6.75 24.77 -3.11
C GLN A 146 -6.54 24.69 -1.60
N GLU A 147 -5.43 25.23 -1.09
CA GLU A 147 -5.11 25.17 0.33
C GLU A 147 -6.03 26.03 1.19
N VAL A 148 -6.40 27.22 0.72
CA VAL A 148 -7.45 28.04 1.36
C VAL A 148 -8.74 27.24 1.48
N SER A 149 -9.11 26.53 0.41
CA SER A 149 -10.28 25.66 0.39
C SER A 149 -10.15 24.49 1.38
N LEU A 150 -9.02 23.79 1.39
CA LEU A 150 -8.79 22.63 2.27
C LEU A 150 -8.78 22.99 3.76
N SER A 151 -8.24 24.17 4.14
CA SER A 151 -8.36 24.66 5.52
C SER A 151 -9.80 24.87 5.97
N THR A 152 -10.70 25.28 5.06
CA THR A 152 -12.13 25.40 5.41
C THR A 152 -12.78 24.04 5.67
N ILE A 153 -12.31 22.97 5.02
CA ILE A 153 -12.75 21.59 5.29
C ILE A 153 -12.25 21.13 6.66
N MET A 154 -11.01 21.49 7.02
CA MET A 154 -10.45 21.19 8.34
C MET A 154 -11.08 22.03 9.47
N HIS A 155 -11.98 22.97 9.14
CA HIS A 155 -12.56 23.92 10.07
C HIS A 155 -11.53 24.81 10.78
N VAL A 156 -10.38 25.04 10.14
CA VAL A 156 -9.29 25.90 10.62
C VAL A 156 -9.19 27.17 9.75
N PRO A 157 -8.62 28.27 10.29
CA PRO A 157 -8.38 29.48 9.50
C PRO A 157 -7.57 29.23 8.21
N ALA A 158 -7.87 30.02 7.18
CA ALA A 158 -7.35 29.83 5.83
C ALA A 158 -5.81 29.86 5.73
N HIS A 159 -5.16 30.63 6.58
CA HIS A 159 -3.71 30.79 6.58
C HIS A 159 -2.98 29.48 6.95
N HIS A 160 -3.55 28.60 7.77
CA HIS A 160 -2.90 27.33 8.12
C HIS A 160 -2.75 26.39 6.91
N GLY A 161 -3.67 26.46 5.93
CA GLY A 161 -3.50 25.77 4.65
C GLY A 161 -2.31 26.34 3.88
N LEU A 162 -2.23 27.68 3.77
CA LEU A 162 -1.13 28.36 3.09
C LEU A 162 0.23 28.12 3.78
N TYR A 163 0.26 28.00 5.11
CA TYR A 163 1.46 27.61 5.87
C TYR A 163 1.93 26.20 5.51
N THR A 164 0.97 25.30 5.29
CA THR A 164 1.26 23.92 4.85
C THR A 164 1.86 23.92 3.44
N ALA A 165 1.29 24.69 2.51
CA ALA A 165 1.86 24.84 1.16
C ALA A 165 3.17 25.62 1.09
N ALA A 166 3.48 26.44 2.09
CA ALA A 166 4.78 27.09 2.17
C ALA A 166 5.84 26.11 2.75
N THR A 167 5.49 25.33 3.77
CA THR A 167 6.46 24.53 4.53
C THR A 167 6.70 23.15 3.92
N ALA A 168 5.63 22.42 3.58
CA ALA A 168 5.74 21.01 3.21
C ALA A 168 6.51 20.76 1.90
N PRO A 169 6.30 21.53 0.81
CA PRO A 169 7.07 21.33 -0.43
C PRO A 169 8.56 21.57 -0.24
N LEU A 170 8.95 22.54 0.60
CA LEU A 170 10.34 22.87 0.87
C LEU A 170 11.04 21.72 1.59
N VAL A 171 10.44 21.20 2.66
CA VAL A 171 11.01 20.08 3.43
C VAL A 171 11.04 18.82 2.57
N TYR A 172 9.99 18.56 1.80
CA TYR A 172 9.94 17.41 0.92
C TYR A 172 10.99 17.48 -0.21
N ALA A 173 11.29 18.66 -0.76
CA ALA A 173 12.36 18.81 -1.76
C ALA A 173 13.75 18.39 -1.24
N ILE A 174 13.96 18.45 0.08
CA ILE A 174 15.22 18.09 0.74
C ILE A 174 15.31 16.58 0.99
N PHE A 175 14.24 15.98 1.50
CA PHE A 175 14.24 14.60 2.03
C PHE A 175 13.45 13.59 1.18
N GLY A 176 12.58 14.03 0.28
CA GLY A 176 11.76 13.17 -0.59
C GLY A 176 12.59 12.49 -1.68
N SER A 177 12.16 11.30 -2.12
CA SER A 177 12.87 10.56 -3.17
C SER A 177 12.29 10.80 -4.57
N SER A 178 10.99 11.09 -4.67
CA SER A 178 10.33 11.42 -5.93
C SER A 178 10.79 12.78 -6.45
N THR A 179 10.99 12.88 -7.76
CA THR A 179 11.40 14.12 -8.44
C THR A 179 10.24 15.07 -8.73
N VAL A 180 9.00 14.57 -8.73
CA VAL A 180 7.82 15.30 -9.19
C VAL A 180 6.66 15.32 -8.20
N LEU A 181 6.70 14.52 -7.13
CA LEU A 181 5.64 14.52 -6.12
C LEU A 181 5.51 15.90 -5.49
N SER A 182 4.30 16.45 -5.50
CA SER A 182 3.97 17.73 -4.89
C SER A 182 3.24 17.50 -3.56
N VAL A 183 3.90 17.88 -2.46
CA VAL A 183 3.46 17.60 -1.08
C VAL A 183 2.91 18.87 -0.43
N ALA A 184 1.67 18.81 0.03
CA ALA A 184 0.92 19.88 0.72
C ALA A 184 -0.30 19.25 1.41
N SER A 185 -1.36 19.97 1.77
CA SER A 185 -2.55 19.36 2.37
C SER A 185 -3.26 18.45 1.35
N GLY A 186 -3.63 17.24 1.74
CA GLY A 186 -4.44 16.34 0.89
C GLY A 186 -5.91 16.52 1.18
N SER A 187 -6.77 16.34 0.17
CA SER A 187 -8.21 16.45 0.36
C SER A 187 -8.74 15.37 1.30
N GLU A 188 -8.21 14.16 1.22
CA GLU A 188 -8.60 13.03 2.07
C GLU A 188 -8.17 13.27 3.52
N VAL A 189 -6.93 13.75 3.70
CA VAL A 189 -6.36 14.09 5.02
C VAL A 189 -7.11 15.27 5.63
N SER A 190 -7.45 16.29 4.84
CA SER A 190 -8.17 17.46 5.31
C SER A 190 -9.59 17.12 5.77
N LEU A 191 -10.28 16.22 5.07
CA LEU A 191 -11.61 15.75 5.47
C LEU A 191 -11.54 14.95 6.78
N LEU A 192 -10.54 14.08 6.90
CA LEU A 192 -10.32 13.29 8.11
C LEU A 192 -9.99 14.19 9.31
N VAL A 193 -9.05 15.11 9.16
CA VAL A 193 -8.71 16.09 10.19
C VAL A 193 -9.93 16.96 10.52
N GLY A 194 -10.70 17.40 9.53
CA GLY A 194 -11.94 18.14 9.71
C GLY A 194 -12.94 17.41 10.61
N SER A 195 -13.24 16.13 10.30
CA SER A 195 -14.15 15.32 11.13
C SER A 195 -13.69 15.15 12.58
N THR A 196 -12.37 15.15 12.83
CA THR A 196 -11.84 15.03 14.20
C THR A 196 -11.85 16.35 14.96
N LEU A 197 -11.86 17.47 14.24
CA LEU A 197 -11.80 18.82 14.78
C LEU A 197 -13.20 19.47 14.89
N GLU A 198 -14.22 18.89 14.25
CA GLU A 198 -15.58 19.42 14.21
C GLU A 198 -16.25 19.50 15.58
N ASP A 199 -15.98 18.52 16.46
CA ASP A 199 -16.55 18.48 17.82
C ASP A 199 -15.87 19.46 18.79
N ILE A 200 -14.79 20.13 18.38
CA ILE A 200 -14.09 21.12 19.20
C ILE A 200 -14.72 22.49 18.97
N GLU A 201 -15.37 23.04 20.00
CA GLU A 201 -16.05 24.34 19.91
C GLU A 201 -15.08 25.53 19.87
N ASP A 202 -14.00 25.49 20.66
CA ASP A 202 -13.01 26.56 20.74
C ASP A 202 -12.08 26.58 19.51
N PRO A 203 -12.05 27.69 18.73
CA PRO A 203 -11.18 27.79 17.55
C PRO A 203 -9.70 27.64 17.85
N ASP A 204 -9.22 28.13 19.00
CA ASP A 204 -7.80 28.07 19.35
C ASP A 204 -7.39 26.65 19.77
N GLU A 205 -8.24 25.96 20.54
CA GLU A 205 -8.07 24.52 20.84
C GLU A 205 -8.08 23.68 19.55
N ARG A 206 -8.96 24.01 18.60
CA ARG A 206 -9.06 23.32 17.31
C ARG A 206 -7.77 23.42 16.50
N VAL A 207 -7.21 24.62 16.40
CA VAL A 207 -5.92 24.86 15.72
C VAL A 207 -4.79 24.13 16.44
N ALA A 208 -4.73 24.21 17.77
CA ALA A 208 -3.71 23.53 18.57
C ALA A 208 -3.74 22.01 18.36
N THR A 209 -4.94 21.43 18.33
CA THR A 209 -5.15 20.00 18.10
C THR A 209 -4.68 19.60 16.69
N GLY A 210 -5.03 20.38 15.66
CA GLY A 210 -4.60 20.12 14.28
C GLY A 210 -3.07 20.18 14.11
N ILE A 211 -2.41 21.17 14.72
CA ILE A 211 -0.95 21.30 14.73
C ILE A 211 -0.28 20.11 15.44
N PHE A 212 -0.83 19.71 16.59
CA PHE A 212 -0.31 18.57 17.33
C PHE A 212 -0.51 17.25 16.58
N MET A 213 -1.63 17.08 15.88
CA MET A 213 -1.87 15.94 14.99
C MET A 213 -0.88 15.88 13.83
N ALA A 214 -0.49 17.02 13.24
CA ALA A 214 0.54 17.05 12.20
C ALA A 214 1.89 16.54 12.71
N PHE A 215 2.29 17.02 13.89
CA PHE A 215 3.51 16.58 14.56
C PHE A 215 3.48 15.09 14.91
N LEU A 216 2.41 14.62 15.58
CA LEU A 216 2.25 13.22 15.96
C LEU A 216 2.22 12.29 14.74
N SER A 217 1.47 12.67 13.69
CA SER A 217 1.44 11.92 12.44
C SER A 217 2.84 11.78 11.84
N GLY A 218 3.63 12.85 11.81
CA GLY A 218 5.04 12.81 11.39
C GLY A 218 5.91 11.88 12.24
N CYS A 219 5.78 11.96 13.56
CA CYS A 219 6.48 11.06 14.49
C CYS A 219 6.11 9.59 14.27
N ILE A 220 4.83 9.30 14.03
CA ILE A 220 4.34 7.94 13.75
C ILE A 220 4.90 7.44 12.42
N LEU A 221 4.90 8.26 11.37
CA LEU A 221 5.51 7.91 10.07
C LEU A 221 7.00 7.60 10.20
N LEU A 222 7.73 8.39 10.99
CA LEU A 222 9.15 8.13 11.28
C LEU A 222 9.35 6.88 12.13
N LEU A 223 8.44 6.59 13.06
CA LEU A 223 8.47 5.35 13.85
C LEU A 223 8.21 4.13 12.95
N VAL A 224 7.24 4.19 12.05
CA VAL A 224 6.98 3.17 11.02
C VAL A 224 8.23 2.96 10.15
N ARG A 225 8.96 4.03 9.81
CA ARG A 225 10.25 3.96 9.11
C ARG A 225 11.32 3.25 9.93
N ILE A 226 11.50 3.61 11.20
CA ILE A 226 12.50 3.02 12.10
C ILE A 226 12.23 1.52 12.30
N LEU A 227 10.96 1.14 12.41
CA LEU A 227 10.53 -0.26 12.52
C LEU A 227 10.55 -1.01 11.17
N ASN A 228 10.84 -0.33 10.05
CA ASN A 228 10.80 -0.85 8.69
C ASN A 228 9.46 -1.50 8.31
N LEU A 229 8.39 -0.96 8.87
CA LEU A 229 7.02 -1.33 8.55
C LEU A 229 6.55 -0.68 7.22
N SER A 230 7.45 -0.04 6.47
CA SER A 230 7.16 0.48 5.13
C SER A 230 6.75 -0.62 4.15
N GLN A 231 7.23 -1.85 4.34
CA GLN A 231 6.83 -3.02 3.55
C GLN A 231 5.35 -3.37 3.72
N VAL A 232 4.71 -2.90 4.82
CA VAL A 232 3.26 -3.05 4.99
C VAL A 232 2.51 -2.36 3.84
N ALA A 233 3.09 -1.32 3.21
CA ALA A 233 2.55 -0.68 2.01
C ALA A 233 2.34 -1.66 0.84
N ASP A 234 3.11 -2.74 0.76
CA ASP A 234 3.00 -3.73 -0.32
C ASP A 234 1.82 -4.68 -0.12
N PHE A 235 1.24 -4.73 1.10
CA PHE A 235 0.02 -5.50 1.36
C PHE A 235 -1.26 -4.79 0.88
N PHE A 236 -1.17 -3.50 0.54
CA PHE A 236 -2.31 -2.78 -0.02
C PHE A 236 -2.39 -3.05 -1.52
N SER A 237 -3.35 -3.89 -1.90
CA SER A 237 -3.57 -4.22 -3.30
C SER A 237 -4.04 -2.99 -4.09
N ARG A 238 -3.66 -2.91 -5.36
CA ARG A 238 -4.09 -1.82 -6.26
C ARG A 238 -5.62 -1.66 -6.30
N PRO A 239 -6.43 -2.75 -6.40
CA PRO A 239 -7.89 -2.64 -6.41
C PRO A 239 -8.47 -1.97 -5.16
N VAL A 240 -7.89 -2.24 -3.98
CA VAL A 240 -8.33 -1.60 -2.72
C VAL A 240 -8.05 -0.12 -2.73
N MET A 241 -6.84 0.28 -3.13
CA MET A 241 -6.46 1.69 -3.22
C MET A 241 -7.32 2.42 -4.25
N GLY A 242 -7.57 1.82 -5.42
CA GLY A 242 -8.44 2.39 -6.45
C GLY A 242 -9.87 2.61 -5.96
N GLY A 243 -10.44 1.64 -5.23
CA GLY A 243 -11.78 1.73 -4.65
C GLY A 243 -11.89 2.79 -3.56
N PHE A 244 -10.93 2.79 -2.62
CA PHE A 244 -10.83 3.78 -1.54
C PHE A 244 -10.66 5.21 -2.07
N ILE A 245 -9.71 5.45 -2.98
CA ILE A 245 -9.45 6.79 -3.57
C ILE A 245 -10.69 7.28 -4.33
N SER A 246 -11.34 6.39 -5.09
CA SER A 246 -12.56 6.74 -5.84
C SER A 246 -13.72 7.12 -4.92
N ALA A 247 -13.92 6.39 -3.82
CA ALA A 247 -14.93 6.74 -2.82
C ALA A 247 -14.57 8.03 -2.06
N GLY A 248 -13.29 8.22 -1.72
CA GLY A 248 -12.78 9.45 -1.13
C GLY A 248 -13.08 10.67 -2.00
N GLY A 249 -12.85 10.59 -3.31
CA GLY A 249 -13.21 11.64 -4.27
C GLY A 249 -14.69 12.03 -4.22
N LEU A 250 -15.60 11.04 -4.11
CA LEU A 250 -17.04 11.29 -4.02
C LEU A 250 -17.45 11.87 -2.66
N LEU A 251 -16.86 11.40 -1.56
CA LEU A 251 -17.09 11.95 -0.22
C LEU A 251 -16.61 13.40 -0.11
N ILE A 252 -15.46 13.71 -0.70
CA ILE A 252 -14.94 15.08 -0.80
C ILE A 252 -15.95 15.94 -1.56
N MET A 253 -16.44 15.49 -2.72
CA MET A 253 -17.47 16.23 -3.46
C MET A 253 -18.73 16.46 -2.61
N LEU A 254 -19.22 15.44 -1.92
CA LEU A 254 -20.40 15.51 -1.06
C LEU A 254 -20.22 16.54 0.07
N SER A 255 -19.05 16.58 0.70
CA SER A 255 -18.74 17.55 1.78
C SER A 255 -18.81 19.01 1.31
N GLN A 256 -18.64 19.27 0.02
CA GLN A 256 -18.62 20.61 -0.55
C GLN A 256 -19.95 21.07 -1.11
N VAL A 257 -20.93 20.17 -1.25
CA VAL A 257 -22.26 20.52 -1.76
C VAL A 257 -22.93 21.57 -0.87
N SER A 258 -22.74 21.50 0.46
CA SER A 258 -23.28 22.48 1.41
C SER A 258 -22.73 23.89 1.16
N ASN A 259 -21.40 24.02 0.99
CA ASN A 259 -20.73 25.29 0.69
C ASN A 259 -21.09 25.82 -0.71
N ALA A 260 -21.34 24.94 -1.69
CA ALA A 260 -21.78 25.31 -3.03
C ALA A 260 -23.23 25.82 -3.05
N LEU A 261 -24.12 25.25 -2.24
CA LEU A 261 -25.51 25.69 -2.08
C LEU A 261 -25.66 26.86 -1.08
N GLY A 262 -24.63 27.12 -0.26
CA GLY A 262 -24.66 28.15 0.77
C GLY A 262 -25.54 27.80 1.97
N ILE A 263 -25.82 26.51 2.20
CA ILE A 263 -26.64 26.02 3.32
C ILE A 263 -25.78 25.71 4.54
N LYS A 264 -26.33 25.92 5.75
CA LYS A 264 -25.66 25.64 7.02
C LYS A 264 -26.41 24.53 7.76
N PHE A 265 -25.75 23.40 7.97
CA PHE A 265 -26.24 22.33 8.84
C PHE A 265 -25.05 21.66 9.54
N LYS A 266 -25.30 20.96 10.66
CA LYS A 266 -24.26 20.24 11.41
C LYS A 266 -23.89 18.98 10.64
N SER A 267 -22.61 18.84 10.26
CA SER A 267 -22.16 17.67 9.49
C SER A 267 -22.37 16.40 10.31
N GLN A 268 -22.57 15.28 9.60
CA GLN A 268 -22.76 13.97 10.21
C GLN A 268 -21.61 13.06 9.80
N ASP A 269 -21.12 12.25 10.74
CA ASP A 269 -20.09 11.25 10.48
C ASP A 269 -20.52 10.21 9.43
N TYR A 270 -21.83 9.99 9.30
CA TYR A 270 -22.41 9.05 8.37
C TYR A 270 -22.74 9.73 7.02
N PRO A 271 -22.02 9.43 5.93
CA PRO A 271 -22.21 10.13 4.65
C PRO A 271 -23.63 10.05 4.08
N PRO A 272 -24.36 8.91 4.15
CA PRO A 272 -25.75 8.87 3.69
C PRO A 272 -26.68 9.79 4.47
N ALA A 273 -26.40 10.06 5.76
CA ALA A 273 -27.18 11.04 6.53
C ALA A 273 -26.95 12.47 6.03
N THR A 274 -25.72 12.80 5.61
CA THR A 274 -25.40 14.10 4.99
C THR A 274 -26.21 14.31 3.71
N VAL A 275 -26.34 13.28 2.86
CA VAL A 275 -27.19 13.34 1.65
C VAL A 275 -28.65 13.65 2.03
N TYR A 276 -29.19 12.94 3.02
CA TYR A 276 -30.56 13.15 3.51
C TYR A 276 -30.77 14.58 4.03
N GLN A 277 -29.82 15.13 4.77
CA GLN A 277 -29.90 16.50 5.29
C GLN A 277 -29.85 17.57 4.20
N ILE A 278 -29.03 17.35 3.16
CA ILE A 278 -28.97 18.24 1.98
C ILE A 278 -30.35 18.29 1.29
N PHE A 279 -31.02 17.14 1.14
CA PHE A 279 -32.37 17.10 0.55
C PHE A 279 -33.41 17.83 1.41
N ASN A 280 -33.33 17.73 2.73
CA ASN A 280 -34.27 18.41 3.62
C ASN A 280 -34.11 19.94 3.63
N HIS A 281 -32.88 20.45 3.49
CA HIS A 281 -32.59 21.89 3.54
C HIS A 281 -32.42 22.52 2.15
N ILE A 282 -32.84 21.83 1.09
CA ILE A 282 -32.66 22.34 -0.28
C ILE A 282 -33.45 23.64 -0.52
N GLY A 283 -34.52 23.87 0.24
CA GLY A 283 -35.30 25.10 0.23
C GLY A 283 -34.56 26.33 0.78
N ASP A 284 -33.55 26.13 1.64
CA ASP A 284 -32.79 27.21 2.29
C ASP A 284 -31.55 27.63 1.47
N THR A 285 -31.50 27.23 0.19
CA THR A 285 -30.36 27.48 -0.70
C THR A 285 -30.18 28.98 -0.97
N ASN A 286 -28.95 29.47 -0.82
CA ASN A 286 -28.60 30.82 -1.21
C ASN A 286 -28.34 30.85 -2.73
N LEU A 287 -29.25 31.49 -3.46
CA LEU A 287 -29.19 31.59 -4.93
C LEU A 287 -27.91 32.22 -5.45
N ASN A 288 -27.34 33.19 -4.74
CA ASN A 288 -26.08 33.85 -5.15
C ASN A 288 -24.90 32.87 -5.02
N ALA A 289 -24.83 32.13 -3.92
CA ALA A 289 -23.79 31.12 -3.70
C ALA A 289 -23.90 30.01 -4.76
N PHE A 290 -25.11 29.52 -5.00
CA PHE A 290 -25.38 28.51 -6.01
C PHE A 290 -25.00 28.99 -7.43
N ALA A 291 -25.35 30.22 -7.81
CA ALA A 291 -25.00 30.78 -9.11
C ALA A 291 -23.49 30.88 -9.31
N VAL A 292 -22.76 31.38 -8.30
CA VAL A 292 -21.29 31.45 -8.34
C VAL A 292 -20.69 30.06 -8.47
N ALA A 293 -21.19 29.08 -7.71
CA ALA A 293 -20.71 27.71 -7.77
C ALA A 293 -21.00 27.07 -9.14
N ALA A 294 -22.22 27.20 -9.66
CA ALA A 294 -22.61 26.63 -10.95
C ALA A 294 -21.75 27.18 -12.10
N VAL A 295 -21.55 28.50 -12.17
CA VAL A 295 -20.70 29.14 -13.19
C VAL A 295 -19.26 28.64 -13.07
N SER A 296 -18.72 28.58 -11.85
CA SER A 296 -17.36 28.11 -11.58
C SER A 296 -17.15 26.65 -12.01
N ILE A 297 -18.09 25.76 -11.65
CA ILE A 297 -18.05 24.34 -11.99
C ILE A 297 -18.12 24.16 -13.51
N VAL A 298 -19.08 24.82 -14.18
CA VAL A 298 -19.24 24.75 -15.65
C VAL A 298 -17.98 25.22 -16.36
N TYR A 299 -17.39 26.33 -15.91
CA TYR A 299 -16.14 26.83 -16.46
C TYR A 299 -15.00 25.80 -16.31
N LEU A 300 -14.75 25.29 -15.10
CA LEU A 300 -13.66 24.34 -14.85
C LEU A 300 -13.83 23.02 -15.62
N PHE A 301 -15.05 22.50 -15.69
CA PHE A 301 -15.33 21.30 -16.50
C PHE A 301 -15.11 21.57 -17.99
N THR A 302 -15.58 22.71 -18.50
CA THR A 302 -15.42 23.09 -19.91
C THR A 302 -13.94 23.21 -20.27
N VAL A 303 -13.15 23.93 -19.47
CA VAL A 303 -11.70 24.06 -19.63
C VAL A 303 -11.01 22.69 -19.61
N LYS A 304 -11.41 21.79 -18.70
CA LYS A 304 -10.87 20.43 -18.62
C LYS A 304 -11.20 19.57 -19.85
N ILE A 305 -12.41 19.68 -20.40
CA ILE A 305 -12.83 19.00 -21.63
C ILE A 305 -12.04 19.55 -22.82
N ILE A 306 -11.94 20.88 -22.94
CA ILE A 306 -11.16 21.55 -23.99
C ILE A 306 -9.71 21.11 -23.94
N LYS A 307 -9.08 21.13 -22.76
CA LYS A 307 -7.71 20.67 -22.55
C LYS A 307 -7.51 19.24 -23.06
N LYS A 308 -8.41 18.33 -22.68
CA LYS A 308 -8.33 16.92 -23.08
C LYS A 308 -8.57 16.71 -24.58
N ARG A 309 -9.42 17.51 -25.21
CA ARG A 309 -9.81 17.35 -26.62
C ARG A 309 -8.83 18.00 -27.59
N TYR A 310 -8.32 19.19 -27.28
CA TYR A 310 -7.55 20.02 -28.22
C TYR A 310 -6.04 20.01 -27.96
N PHE A 311 -5.59 19.69 -26.73
CA PHE A 311 -4.20 19.84 -26.34
C PHE A 311 -3.65 18.56 -25.66
N PRO A 312 -3.28 17.48 -26.38
CA PRO A 312 -2.62 16.31 -25.80
C PRO A 312 -1.13 16.58 -25.44
N SER A 313 -0.56 15.80 -24.51
CA SER A 313 0.85 15.89 -24.04
C SER A 313 1.78 14.92 -24.80
N PRO A 314 3.12 15.15 -24.90
CA PRO A 314 3.92 16.25 -24.32
C PRO A 314 4.28 17.36 -25.34
N VAL A 315 3.89 18.62 -25.04
CA VAL A 315 4.12 19.79 -25.92
C VAL A 315 5.40 20.56 -25.57
N LEU A 316 5.78 20.60 -24.28
CA LEU A 316 6.90 21.41 -23.80
C LEU A 316 8.26 20.82 -24.16
N MET A 317 8.39 19.49 -24.08
CA MET A 317 9.57 18.74 -24.49
C MET A 317 9.90 19.00 -25.96
N GLN A 318 8.88 18.97 -26.83
CA GLN A 318 9.00 19.27 -28.25
C GLN A 318 9.38 20.74 -28.56
N LEU A 319 9.07 21.69 -27.66
CA LEU A 319 9.34 23.12 -27.85
C LEU A 319 10.79 23.51 -27.55
N PHE A 320 11.38 22.86 -26.54
CA PHE A 320 12.71 23.18 -26.05
C PHE A 320 13.79 22.18 -26.49
N GLU A 321 13.44 20.97 -26.95
CA GLU A 321 14.40 20.02 -27.54
C GLU A 321 14.72 20.32 -29.02
N GLY A 322 14.09 21.34 -29.61
CA GLY A 322 14.27 21.70 -31.02
C GLY A 322 15.62 22.29 -31.42
N ASP A 323 16.59 22.47 -30.50
CA ASP A 323 17.92 23.05 -30.80
C ASP A 323 19.09 22.31 -30.13
N THR A 324 18.93 21.07 -29.66
CA THR A 324 20.12 20.21 -29.53
C THR A 324 20.42 19.70 -30.93
N PRO A 325 21.59 19.98 -31.53
CA PRO A 325 22.08 19.05 -32.52
C PRO A 325 22.01 17.70 -31.82
N GLN A 326 21.32 16.73 -32.40
CA GLN A 326 21.84 15.38 -32.27
C GLN A 326 23.32 15.54 -32.55
N ALA A 327 24.15 15.32 -31.54
CA ALA A 327 25.53 14.98 -31.82
C ALA A 327 25.42 13.69 -32.65
N GLN A 328 25.30 13.86 -33.96
CA GLN A 328 26.02 13.03 -34.88
C GLN A 328 27.48 13.17 -34.42
N GLU A 329 27.90 12.31 -33.50
CA GLU A 329 29.29 11.89 -33.44
C GLU A 329 29.58 11.21 -34.78
N LYS A 330 29.82 12.05 -35.78
CA LYS A 330 30.52 11.66 -36.99
C LYS A 330 31.98 11.53 -36.60
N GLY A 331 32.40 10.29 -36.36
CA GLY A 331 33.77 9.84 -36.50
C GLY A 331 34.63 9.93 -35.25
N LYS A 332 34.68 8.82 -34.49
CA LYS A 332 35.91 8.25 -33.94
C LYS A 332 35.68 6.75 -33.59
N PRO A 333 35.87 5.82 -34.54
CA PRO A 333 35.63 4.40 -34.32
C PRO A 333 36.85 3.64 -33.75
N GLU A 334 37.60 4.17 -32.77
CA GLU A 334 38.87 3.50 -32.36
C GLU A 334 39.18 3.43 -30.85
N GLU A 335 38.31 3.88 -29.94
CA GLU A 335 38.54 3.72 -28.49
C GLU A 335 37.44 2.96 -27.72
N GLU A 336 36.20 2.95 -28.21
CA GLU A 336 35.11 2.18 -27.57
C GLU A 336 35.10 0.69 -27.97
N GLU A 337 35.69 0.33 -29.12
CA GLU A 337 35.84 -1.07 -29.53
C GLU A 337 36.90 -1.83 -28.72
N ARG A 338 37.77 -1.13 -27.98
CA ARG A 338 38.85 -1.78 -27.21
C ARG A 338 38.36 -2.49 -25.94
N PHE A 339 37.15 -2.17 -25.46
CA PHE A 339 36.55 -2.84 -24.30
C PHE A 339 35.52 -3.92 -24.66
N LEU A 340 35.16 -4.05 -25.94
CA LEU A 340 34.12 -4.99 -26.40
C LEU A 340 34.61 -6.05 -27.40
N GLN A 341 35.92 -6.25 -27.52
CA GLN A 341 36.47 -7.37 -28.29
C GLN A 341 37.50 -8.16 -27.49
N HIS A 342 37.02 -9.18 -26.78
CA HIS A 342 37.54 -10.54 -26.83
C HIS A 342 36.64 -11.49 -26.01
N ALA A 343 35.67 -12.10 -26.69
CA ALA A 343 35.19 -13.43 -26.36
C ALA A 343 34.86 -14.13 -27.67
N THR A 344 35.91 -14.63 -28.32
CA THR A 344 35.78 -15.53 -29.46
C THR A 344 35.07 -16.82 -29.03
N ASN A 345 34.01 -17.19 -29.77
CA ASN A 345 33.45 -18.51 -29.98
C ASN A 345 33.82 -19.63 -28.99
N SER A 346 32.84 -20.06 -28.19
CA SER A 346 32.27 -21.42 -28.22
C SER A 346 31.43 -21.64 -26.96
N GLY A 347 30.13 -21.39 -27.06
CA GLY A 347 29.19 -21.72 -25.99
C GLY A 347 27.80 -21.73 -26.58
N HIS A 348 27.23 -22.92 -26.74
CA HIS A 348 25.81 -23.10 -27.04
C HIS A 348 24.98 -22.37 -25.97
N GLY A 349 24.44 -21.21 -26.33
CA GLY A 349 23.65 -20.38 -25.42
C GLY A 349 22.57 -19.67 -26.22
N PHE A 350 21.32 -20.03 -25.94
CA PHE A 350 20.10 -19.41 -26.47
C PHE A 350 19.98 -17.95 -26.00
N SER A 351 20.63 -16.99 -26.68
CA SER A 351 20.21 -15.59 -26.59
C SER A 351 20.01 -15.04 -28.00
N LEU A 352 18.76 -14.73 -28.32
CA LEU A 352 18.43 -13.95 -29.51
C LEU A 352 19.15 -12.60 -29.41
N THR A 353 19.70 -12.13 -30.53
CA THR A 353 20.13 -10.73 -30.63
C THR A 353 18.93 -9.80 -30.46
N ASP A 354 19.12 -8.57 -29.96
CA ASP A 354 18.02 -7.62 -29.72
C ASP A 354 17.15 -7.38 -30.96
N GLN A 355 17.74 -7.44 -32.16
CA GLN A 355 16.99 -7.37 -33.42
C GLN A 355 16.13 -8.61 -33.67
N GLN A 356 16.63 -9.81 -33.34
CA GLN A 356 15.86 -11.05 -33.47
C GLN A 356 14.76 -11.14 -32.41
N TYR A 357 14.98 -10.65 -31.18
CA TYR A 357 13.96 -10.57 -30.14
C TYR A 357 12.80 -9.66 -30.57
N SER A 358 13.14 -8.47 -31.09
CA SER A 358 12.16 -7.50 -31.60
C SER A 358 11.33 -8.06 -32.78
N ALA A 359 11.98 -8.77 -33.70
CA ALA A 359 11.32 -9.39 -34.84
C ALA A 359 10.40 -10.57 -34.44
N TYR A 360 10.82 -11.37 -33.46
CA TYR A 360 10.06 -12.51 -32.95
C TYR A 360 8.79 -12.04 -32.21
N GLN A 361 8.92 -10.97 -31.41
CA GLN A 361 7.81 -10.38 -30.66
C GLN A 361 6.72 -9.81 -31.58
N ALA A 362 7.10 -9.28 -32.75
CA ALA A 362 6.15 -8.81 -33.77
C ALA A 362 5.41 -9.94 -34.52
N GLN A 363 6.01 -11.14 -34.57
CA GLN A 363 5.41 -12.29 -35.25
C GLN A 363 4.44 -13.08 -34.36
N HIS A 364 4.61 -13.08 -33.03
CA HIS A 364 3.84 -13.91 -32.09
C HIS A 364 2.74 -13.17 -31.31
N THR A 365 2.47 -11.90 -31.65
CA THR A 365 1.35 -11.14 -31.07
C THR A 365 0.01 -11.68 -31.59
N PRO A 366 -0.92 -12.14 -30.72
CA PRO A 366 -2.23 -12.66 -31.13
C PRO A 366 -3.02 -11.68 -32.01
N GLN A 367 -3.86 -12.21 -32.91
CA GLN A 367 -4.61 -11.38 -33.87
C GLN A 367 -5.58 -10.40 -33.19
N GLU A 368 -6.10 -10.74 -32.00
CA GLU A 368 -6.87 -9.82 -31.15
C GLU A 368 -6.02 -8.70 -30.53
N GLU A 369 -4.71 -8.92 -30.32
CA GLU A 369 -3.77 -7.85 -29.95
C GLU A 369 -3.41 -6.97 -31.14
N ARG A 370 -3.40 -7.50 -32.38
CA ARG A 370 -3.30 -6.68 -33.60
C ARG A 370 -4.57 -5.86 -33.83
N GLU A 371 -5.75 -6.40 -33.54
CA GLU A 371 -7.02 -5.68 -33.65
C GLU A 371 -7.23 -4.69 -32.49
N SER A 372 -6.80 -5.02 -31.27
CA SER A 372 -6.80 -4.05 -30.15
C SER A 372 -5.67 -3.03 -30.24
N GLN A 373 -4.56 -3.32 -30.93
CA GLN A 373 -3.59 -2.30 -31.36
C GLN A 373 -4.09 -1.50 -32.57
N ALA A 374 -4.94 -2.04 -33.44
CA ALA A 374 -5.59 -1.30 -34.52
C ALA A 374 -6.75 -0.42 -34.02
N ASP A 375 -7.48 -0.85 -32.98
CA ASP A 375 -8.48 -0.04 -32.28
C ASP A 375 -7.84 0.92 -31.26
N ALA A 376 -6.68 0.57 -30.69
CA ALA A 376 -5.79 1.55 -30.05
C ALA A 376 -5.15 2.48 -31.09
N GLY A 377 -5.00 2.05 -32.35
CA GLY A 377 -4.59 2.88 -33.48
C GLY A 377 -5.66 3.87 -33.94
N LYS A 378 -6.93 3.68 -33.53
CA LYS A 378 -8.00 4.68 -33.69
C LYS A 378 -8.08 5.67 -32.53
N ASN A 379 -7.45 5.41 -31.39
CA ASN A 379 -7.43 6.31 -30.22
C ASN A 379 -6.01 6.64 -29.71
N GLY A 380 -4.99 6.28 -30.48
CA GLY A 380 -3.58 6.52 -30.22
C GLY A 380 -3.13 7.72 -31.03
N LEU A 381 -2.89 8.82 -30.34
CA LEU A 381 -2.22 9.99 -30.88
C LEU A 381 -0.73 9.68 -31.12
N THR A 382 -0.41 8.83 -32.08
CA THR A 382 0.83 8.95 -32.85
C THR A 382 0.48 9.72 -34.10
N VAL A 383 0.37 11.02 -33.91
CA VAL A 383 0.33 11.95 -35.01
C VAL A 383 1.77 12.27 -35.34
N GLU A 384 2.34 11.59 -36.35
CA GLU A 384 3.36 12.22 -37.19
C GLU A 384 2.69 13.42 -37.87
N GLN A 385 2.59 14.53 -37.15
CA GLN A 385 2.19 15.82 -37.71
C GLN A 385 3.49 16.48 -38.16
N PRO A 386 3.55 17.09 -39.37
CA PRO A 386 4.71 17.84 -39.81
C PRO A 386 5.06 18.89 -38.74
N PRO A 387 6.34 19.26 -38.57
CA PRO A 387 6.79 20.11 -37.47
C PRO A 387 5.98 21.40 -37.48
N LYS A 388 5.05 21.51 -36.53
CA LYS A 388 4.33 22.77 -36.28
C LYS A 388 5.39 23.82 -36.00
N SER A 389 5.26 25.00 -36.61
CA SER A 389 6.20 26.09 -36.37
C SER A 389 6.36 26.32 -34.86
N LYS A 390 7.57 26.67 -34.40
CA LYS A 390 7.87 26.91 -32.96
C LYS A 390 6.81 27.83 -32.32
N GLY A 391 6.24 28.78 -33.08
CA GLY A 391 5.14 29.64 -32.65
C GLY A 391 3.80 28.94 -32.42
N VAL A 392 3.40 27.97 -33.26
CA VAL A 392 2.17 27.18 -33.04
C VAL A 392 2.33 26.27 -31.82
N LEU A 393 3.51 25.68 -31.64
CA LEU A 393 3.79 24.83 -30.49
C LEU A 393 3.83 25.64 -29.17
N LEU A 394 4.42 26.84 -29.21
CA LEU A 394 4.38 27.81 -28.11
C LEU A 394 2.93 28.23 -27.81
N ALA A 395 2.11 28.50 -28.83
CA ALA A 395 0.71 28.87 -28.64
C ALA A 395 -0.11 27.75 -28.02
N ILE A 396 0.10 26.50 -28.45
CA ILE A 396 -0.52 25.31 -27.85
C ILE A 396 -0.10 25.16 -26.39
N PHE A 397 1.19 25.33 -26.10
CA PHE A 397 1.70 25.28 -24.73
C PHE A 397 1.08 26.37 -23.85
N LEU A 398 1.08 27.63 -24.31
CA LEU A 398 0.50 28.76 -23.59
C LEU A 398 -1.00 28.53 -23.30
N MET A 399 -1.77 28.11 -24.33
CA MET A 399 -3.19 27.80 -24.18
C MET A 399 -3.45 26.64 -23.22
N ARG A 400 -2.58 25.62 -23.22
CA ARG A 400 -2.66 24.52 -22.26
C ARG A 400 -2.35 24.99 -20.83
N THR A 401 -1.32 25.80 -20.64
CA THR A 401 -1.00 26.38 -19.31
C THR A 401 -2.12 27.28 -18.80
N LEU A 402 -2.77 28.04 -19.69
CA LEU A 402 -3.97 28.83 -19.35
C LEU A 402 -5.12 27.94 -18.88
N CYS A 403 -5.29 26.75 -19.48
CA CYS A 403 -6.27 25.78 -19.02
C CYS A 403 -5.92 25.20 -17.63
N ASP A 404 -4.64 25.03 -17.31
CA ASP A 404 -4.17 24.60 -15.99
C ASP A 404 -4.36 25.67 -14.90
N LEU A 405 -4.40 26.94 -15.30
CA LEU A 405 -4.73 28.07 -14.44
C LEU A 405 -6.23 28.24 -14.17
N GLY A 406 -7.07 27.27 -14.59
CA GLY A 406 -8.52 27.30 -14.36
C GLY A 406 -8.95 27.64 -12.92
N PRO A 407 -8.38 26.99 -11.88
CA PRO A 407 -8.71 27.32 -10.49
C PRO A 407 -8.39 28.77 -10.09
N LEU A 408 -7.30 29.34 -10.60
CA LEU A 408 -6.94 30.73 -10.36
C LEU A 408 -7.95 31.70 -10.99
N VAL A 409 -8.36 31.45 -12.23
CA VAL A 409 -9.37 32.27 -12.92
C VAL A 409 -10.68 32.26 -12.16
N VAL A 410 -11.10 31.09 -11.67
CA VAL A 410 -12.29 30.95 -10.82
C VAL A 410 -12.15 31.71 -9.51
N CYS A 411 -10.97 31.72 -8.88
CA CYS A 411 -10.71 32.54 -7.71
C CYS A 411 -10.78 34.04 -7.99
N ILE A 412 -10.24 34.52 -9.12
CA ILE A 412 -10.33 35.93 -9.50
C ILE A 412 -11.80 36.31 -9.73
N PHE A 413 -12.54 35.50 -10.47
CA PHE A 413 -13.98 35.69 -10.67
C PHE A 413 -14.74 35.72 -9.34
N GLY A 414 -14.51 34.73 -8.48
CA GLY A 414 -15.12 34.65 -7.15
C GLY A 414 -14.78 35.85 -6.28
N GLY A 415 -13.52 36.30 -6.28
CA GLY A 415 -13.08 37.48 -5.53
C GLY A 415 -13.74 38.77 -6.00
N ILE A 416 -13.89 38.96 -7.32
CA ILE A 416 -14.62 40.11 -7.87
C ILE A 416 -16.09 40.09 -7.44
N VAL A 417 -16.75 38.94 -7.55
CA VAL A 417 -18.15 38.77 -7.15
C VAL A 417 -18.34 38.95 -5.64
N GLY A 418 -17.42 38.41 -4.84
CA GLY A 418 -17.42 38.55 -3.38
C GLY A 418 -17.17 39.99 -2.92
N TYR A 419 -16.30 40.73 -3.62
CA TYR A 419 -16.10 42.16 -3.41
C TYR A 419 -17.36 42.97 -3.76
N ALA A 420 -18.03 42.66 -4.88
CA ALA A 420 -19.21 43.38 -5.34
C ALA A 420 -20.46 43.11 -4.50
N LEU A 421 -20.69 41.87 -4.06
CA LEU A 421 -21.88 41.48 -3.29
C LEU A 421 -21.70 41.63 -1.78
N GLY A 422 -20.47 41.53 -1.28
CA GLY A 422 -20.17 41.65 0.15
C GLY A 422 -20.62 40.46 1.02
N PRO A 423 -20.31 40.53 2.34
CA PRO A 423 -20.52 39.42 3.28
C PRO A 423 -21.98 39.18 3.67
N SER A 424 -22.90 40.11 3.40
CA SER A 424 -24.33 39.95 3.67
C SER A 424 -25.00 38.94 2.76
N HIS A 425 -24.48 38.79 1.53
CA HIS A 425 -25.07 37.95 0.50
C HIS A 425 -24.30 36.66 0.24
N LEU A 426 -23.01 36.60 0.63
CA LEU A 426 -22.14 35.44 0.42
C LEU A 426 -21.30 35.15 1.68
N LYS A 427 -21.09 33.88 1.97
CA LYS A 427 -20.12 33.44 2.98
C LYS A 427 -18.70 33.62 2.40
N LEU A 428 -17.98 34.61 2.91
CA LEU A 428 -16.61 34.92 2.51
C LEU A 428 -15.59 34.22 3.40
N THR A 429 -14.33 34.16 2.95
CA THR A 429 -13.22 33.49 3.64
C THR A 429 -12.83 34.22 4.93
N GLY A 430 -12.98 35.54 4.96
CA GLY A 430 -12.68 36.35 6.15
C GLY A 430 -11.21 36.75 6.25
N ASP A 431 -10.83 37.31 7.38
CA ASP A 431 -9.49 37.90 7.56
C ASP A 431 -8.39 36.84 7.55
N ILE A 432 -7.31 37.13 6.81
CA ILE A 432 -6.17 36.23 6.65
C ILE A 432 -4.93 37.01 7.09
N PRO A 433 -4.32 36.66 8.24
CA PRO A 433 -3.11 37.33 8.69
C PRO A 433 -2.00 37.15 7.67
N GLY A 434 -1.34 38.25 7.33
CA GLY A 434 -0.18 38.26 6.45
C GLY A 434 1.08 37.73 7.14
N GLY A 435 1.96 37.14 6.35
CA GLY A 435 3.29 36.73 6.78
C GLY A 435 3.47 35.22 7.02
N PHE A 436 4.74 34.83 7.08
CA PHE A 436 5.15 33.45 7.36
C PHE A 436 5.00 33.13 8.86
N PRO A 437 4.56 31.92 9.24
CA PRO A 437 4.30 31.58 10.64
C PRO A 437 5.59 31.60 11.47
N GLU A 438 5.50 32.19 12.65
CA GLU A 438 6.54 32.03 13.66
C GLU A 438 6.59 30.56 14.14
N PRO A 439 7.78 30.01 14.39
CA PRO A 439 7.91 28.68 14.97
C PRO A 439 7.22 28.60 16.33
N LYS A 440 6.30 27.64 16.50
CA LYS A 440 5.66 27.31 17.77
C LYS A 440 5.92 25.84 18.11
N VAL A 441 6.03 25.53 19.40
CA VAL A 441 6.14 24.13 19.84
C VAL A 441 4.82 23.40 19.58
N PRO A 442 4.80 22.23 18.93
CA PRO A 442 3.53 21.60 18.51
C PRO A 442 2.59 21.19 19.65
N TRP A 443 3.12 20.93 20.85
CA TRP A 443 2.35 20.58 22.05
C TRP A 443 1.94 21.80 22.88
N TYR A 444 1.97 23.02 22.30
CA TYR A 444 1.66 24.25 23.04
C TYR A 444 0.28 24.21 23.69
N GLY A 445 -0.71 23.60 23.04
CA GLY A 445 -2.08 23.47 23.55
C GLY A 445 -2.16 22.79 24.92
N PHE A 446 -1.30 21.81 25.19
CA PHE A 446 -1.20 21.19 26.53
C PHE A 446 -0.50 22.10 27.53
N THR A 447 0.55 22.82 27.11
CA THR A 447 1.29 23.74 27.99
C THR A 447 0.49 24.98 28.38
N SER A 448 -0.42 25.42 27.50
CA SER A 448 -1.30 26.56 27.73
C SER A 448 -2.64 26.18 28.36
N HIS A 449 -2.85 24.90 28.71
CA HIS A 449 -4.12 24.35 29.21
C HIS A 449 -5.32 24.60 28.27
N LEU A 450 -5.06 24.68 26.95
CA LEU A 450 -6.13 24.71 25.94
C LEU A 450 -6.66 23.30 25.66
N ILE A 451 -5.81 22.28 25.74
CA ILE A 451 -6.16 20.88 25.52
C ILE A 451 -6.06 20.15 26.85
N ASP A 452 -7.15 19.48 27.24
CA ASP A 452 -7.15 18.63 28.43
C ASP A 452 -6.23 17.41 28.26
N GLY A 453 -5.50 17.05 29.33
CA GLY A 453 -4.50 15.98 29.29
C GLY A 453 -5.07 14.59 29.02
N ASP A 454 -6.35 14.36 29.31
CA ASP A 454 -7.07 13.12 29.03
C ASP A 454 -7.34 12.90 27.52
N ARG A 455 -7.43 13.99 26.74
CA ARG A 455 -7.64 13.95 25.29
C ARG A 455 -6.42 13.45 24.50
N PHE A 456 -5.24 13.34 25.13
CA PHE A 456 -4.03 12.86 24.47
C PHE A 456 -4.23 11.51 23.77
N GLY A 457 -4.90 10.55 24.44
CA GLY A 457 -5.16 9.22 23.87
C GLY A 457 -6.03 9.27 22.62
N THR A 458 -7.07 10.11 22.64
CA THR A 458 -7.97 10.33 21.51
C THR A 458 -7.24 10.99 20.34
N ILE A 459 -6.43 12.03 20.60
CA ILE A 459 -5.64 12.70 19.57
C ILE A 459 -4.60 11.75 18.98
N LEU A 460 -3.96 10.90 19.79
CA LEU A 460 -3.02 9.88 19.32
C LEU A 460 -3.69 8.87 18.38
N TYR A 461 -4.90 8.40 18.71
CA TYR A 461 -5.68 7.50 17.86
C TYR A 461 -6.04 8.16 16.51
N HIS A 462 -6.46 9.42 16.52
CA HIS A 462 -6.73 10.17 15.29
C HIS A 462 -5.46 10.44 14.48
N ALA A 463 -4.35 10.81 15.13
CA ALA A 463 -3.06 11.01 14.48
C ALA A 463 -2.52 9.71 13.85
N LEU A 464 -2.70 8.56 14.51
CA LEU A 464 -2.40 7.25 13.95
C LEU A 464 -3.18 7.02 12.65
N THR A 465 -4.47 7.31 12.67
CA THR A 465 -5.31 7.19 11.48
C THR A 465 -4.84 8.10 10.35
N VAL A 466 -4.60 9.38 10.66
CA VAL A 466 -4.10 10.35 9.69
C VAL A 466 -2.76 9.87 9.10
N SER A 467 -1.86 9.34 9.92
CA SER A 467 -0.57 8.82 9.45
C SER A 467 -0.73 7.66 8.46
N VAL A 468 -1.68 6.74 8.70
CA VAL A 468 -1.96 5.63 7.77
C VAL A 468 -2.49 6.17 6.44
N VAL A 469 -3.42 7.13 6.46
CA VAL A 469 -3.94 7.75 5.22
C VAL A 469 -2.84 8.51 4.48
N VAL A 470 -2.04 9.32 5.18
CA VAL A 470 -0.90 10.07 4.60
C VAL A 470 0.08 9.11 3.94
N PHE A 471 0.46 8.04 4.64
CA PHE A 471 1.34 6.98 4.14
C PHE A 471 0.81 6.36 2.86
N LEU A 472 -0.44 5.90 2.88
CA LEU A 472 -1.06 5.18 1.78
C LEU A 472 -1.25 6.06 0.55
N SER A 473 -1.83 7.24 0.71
CA SER A 473 -2.07 8.16 -0.40
C SER A 473 -0.77 8.57 -1.06
N SER A 474 0.26 8.87 -0.26
CA SER A 474 1.53 9.32 -0.80
C SER A 474 2.31 8.21 -1.50
N ILE A 475 2.31 6.98 -0.97
CA ILE A 475 2.97 5.84 -1.64
C ILE A 475 2.21 5.42 -2.89
N ALA A 476 0.88 5.37 -2.85
CA ALA A 476 0.09 5.05 -4.03
C ALA A 476 0.37 6.05 -5.16
N MET A 477 0.40 7.35 -4.83
CA MET A 477 0.72 8.38 -5.80
C MET A 477 2.16 8.27 -6.30
N SER A 478 3.12 8.09 -5.39
CA SER A 478 4.52 7.88 -5.74
C SER A 478 4.68 6.71 -6.69
N LYS A 479 4.25 5.49 -6.31
CA LYS A 479 4.32 4.28 -7.16
C LYS A 479 3.64 4.49 -8.52
N ARG A 480 2.52 5.20 -8.58
CA ARG A 480 1.86 5.54 -9.85
C ARG A 480 2.75 6.39 -10.75
N LEU A 481 3.46 7.38 -10.18
CA LEU A 481 4.37 8.25 -10.92
C LEU A 481 5.62 7.52 -11.39
N ALA A 482 6.17 6.64 -10.53
CA ALA A 482 7.26 5.73 -10.89
C ALA A 482 6.94 4.96 -12.17
N ILE A 483 5.75 4.34 -12.22
CA ILE A 483 5.30 3.58 -13.39
C ILE A 483 5.15 4.48 -14.62
N GLN A 484 4.66 5.71 -14.46
CA GLN A 484 4.49 6.65 -15.59
C GLN A 484 5.82 7.19 -16.12
N ARG A 485 6.85 7.33 -15.29
CA ARG A 485 8.18 7.84 -15.68
C ARG A 485 9.21 6.74 -15.94
N GLY A 486 8.90 5.48 -15.62
CA GLY A 486 9.90 4.41 -15.61
C GLY A 486 10.98 4.60 -14.55
N GLU A 487 10.65 5.26 -13.43
CA GLU A 487 11.56 5.52 -12.31
C GLU A 487 11.29 4.52 -11.17
N ASP A 488 12.34 4.12 -10.44
CA ASP A 488 12.19 3.33 -9.21
C ASP A 488 11.95 4.25 -8.01
N ILE A 489 11.01 3.85 -7.15
CA ILE A 489 10.69 4.59 -5.93
C ILE A 489 11.07 3.79 -4.70
N ASN A 490 11.79 4.48 -3.82
CA ASN A 490 12.12 3.95 -2.52
C ASN A 490 11.05 4.34 -1.49
N THR A 491 10.15 3.41 -1.21
CA THR A 491 9.05 3.56 -0.24
C THR A 491 9.53 4.02 1.14
N GLU A 492 10.69 3.53 1.58
CA GLU A 492 11.26 3.90 2.87
C GLU A 492 11.73 5.36 2.92
N GLN A 493 12.33 5.82 1.83
CA GLN A 493 12.79 7.20 1.73
C GLN A 493 11.61 8.16 1.55
N GLU A 494 10.57 7.75 0.82
CA GLU A 494 9.31 8.49 0.76
C GLU A 494 8.70 8.70 2.14
N LEU A 495 8.63 7.64 2.94
CA LEU A 495 8.13 7.71 4.32
C LEU A 495 8.98 8.66 5.18
N THR A 496 10.29 8.65 4.99
CA THR A 496 11.22 9.57 5.68
C THR A 496 10.94 11.02 5.29
N GLY A 497 10.82 11.31 3.99
CA GLY A 497 10.57 12.64 3.48
C GLY A 497 9.24 13.24 3.97
N ILE A 498 8.16 12.44 3.91
CA ILE A 498 6.84 12.87 4.37
C ILE A 498 6.78 12.98 5.89
N GLY A 499 7.39 12.03 6.62
CA GLY A 499 7.45 12.05 8.07
C GLY A 499 8.16 13.30 8.61
N ILE A 500 9.33 13.64 8.06
CA ILE A 500 10.05 14.87 8.40
C ILE A 500 9.23 16.11 8.02
N ALA A 501 8.62 16.13 6.83
CA ALA A 501 7.75 17.23 6.41
C ALA A 501 6.60 17.46 7.40
N SER A 502 5.91 16.41 7.85
CA SER A 502 4.84 16.49 8.84
C SER A 502 5.29 17.01 10.21
N VAL A 503 6.45 16.55 10.70
CA VAL A 503 7.03 17.04 11.96
C VAL A 503 7.33 18.54 11.85
N VAL A 504 8.02 18.96 10.78
CA VAL A 504 8.37 20.37 10.56
C VAL A 504 7.12 21.22 10.38
N CYS A 505 6.09 20.73 9.67
CA CYS A 505 4.80 21.41 9.57
C CYS A 505 4.19 21.71 10.94
N GLY A 506 4.25 20.79 11.90
CA GLY A 506 3.79 21.03 13.27
C GLY A 506 4.50 22.23 13.94
N PHE A 507 5.80 22.42 13.70
CA PHE A 507 6.53 23.57 14.26
C PHE A 507 6.15 24.90 13.59
N PHE A 508 5.75 24.87 12.32
CA PHE A 508 5.37 26.06 11.55
C PHE A 508 3.85 26.23 11.46
N GLN A 509 3.11 25.74 12.45
CA GLN A 509 1.65 25.90 12.55
C GLN A 509 0.89 25.38 11.31
N ALA A 510 1.48 24.44 10.57
CA ALA A 510 0.92 23.83 9.38
C ALA A 510 0.18 22.53 9.71
N MET A 511 -0.75 22.17 8.83
CA MET A 511 -1.59 20.99 8.92
C MET A 511 -0.88 19.76 8.35
N PRO A 512 -1.36 18.53 8.61
CA PRO A 512 -0.68 17.31 8.16
C PRO A 512 -0.56 17.25 6.62
N PRO A 513 0.67 17.20 6.06
CA PRO A 513 0.87 17.15 4.61
C PRO A 513 0.74 15.73 4.04
N THR A 514 0.48 15.63 2.73
CA THR A 514 0.50 14.39 1.94
C THR A 514 0.76 14.67 0.45
N GLY A 515 1.11 13.64 -0.31
CA GLY A 515 1.27 13.72 -1.76
C GLY A 515 -0.09 13.82 -2.47
N GLY A 516 -0.35 14.93 -3.17
CA GLY A 516 -1.66 15.18 -3.79
C GLY A 516 -1.72 14.80 -5.26
N MET A 517 -2.75 14.06 -5.68
CA MET A 517 -2.87 13.57 -7.06
C MET A 517 -2.95 14.71 -8.09
N SER A 518 -3.88 15.66 -7.89
CA SER A 518 -4.20 16.69 -8.88
C SER A 518 -3.02 17.64 -9.17
N ARG A 519 -2.39 18.17 -8.11
CA ARG A 519 -1.20 19.04 -8.22
C ARG A 519 0.02 18.31 -8.78
N THR A 520 0.22 17.05 -8.40
CA THR A 520 1.34 16.26 -8.89
C THR A 520 1.15 15.89 -10.37
N ALA A 521 -0.07 15.69 -10.84
CA ALA A 521 -0.35 15.51 -12.27
C ALA A 521 -0.03 16.77 -13.11
N VAL A 522 -0.17 17.97 -12.53
CA VAL A 522 0.28 19.22 -13.18
C VAL A 522 1.80 19.31 -13.12
N ASN A 523 2.40 19.02 -11.97
CA ASN A 523 3.85 19.03 -11.79
C ASN A 523 4.54 18.05 -12.74
N LEU A 524 4.04 16.82 -12.87
CA LEU A 524 4.59 15.76 -13.72
C LEU A 524 4.74 16.15 -15.20
N GLN A 525 3.92 17.08 -15.70
CA GLN A 525 3.95 17.46 -17.12
C GLN A 525 5.20 18.24 -17.49
N ASN A 526 5.74 19.02 -16.56
CA ASN A 526 6.82 19.96 -16.82
C ASN A 526 7.98 19.82 -15.83
N ALA A 527 7.79 19.32 -14.61
CA ALA A 527 8.87 19.23 -13.63
C ALA A 527 9.87 18.11 -13.96
N HIS A 528 11.14 18.48 -13.95
CA HIS A 528 12.26 17.56 -14.08
C HIS A 528 12.80 17.21 -12.69
N THR A 529 12.78 18.17 -11.76
CA THR A 529 13.29 17.99 -10.39
C THR A 529 12.40 18.63 -9.33
N GLN A 530 12.74 18.39 -8.05
CA GLN A 530 12.08 19.02 -6.91
C GLN A 530 12.35 20.52 -6.77
N LEU A 531 13.16 21.13 -7.66
CA LEU A 531 13.27 22.58 -7.73
C LEU A 531 11.91 23.25 -8.00
N ALA A 532 11.02 22.59 -8.76
CA ALA A 532 9.65 23.06 -8.97
C ALA A 532 8.89 23.26 -7.64
N SER A 533 9.08 22.38 -6.66
CA SER A 533 8.47 22.48 -5.33
C SER A 533 9.06 23.64 -4.50
N ILE A 534 10.36 23.93 -4.64
CA ILE A 534 11.00 25.09 -4.02
C ILE A 534 10.44 26.39 -4.61
N ILE A 535 10.31 26.47 -5.93
CA ILE A 535 9.72 27.62 -6.63
C ILE A 535 8.26 27.81 -6.20
N THR A 536 7.51 26.70 -6.04
CA THR A 536 6.15 26.72 -5.52
C THR A 536 6.10 27.35 -4.12
N CYS A 537 6.96 26.90 -3.21
CA CYS A 537 7.10 27.46 -1.86
C CYS A 537 7.36 28.97 -1.89
N LEU A 538 8.31 29.45 -2.70
CA LEU A 538 8.65 30.87 -2.80
C LEU A 538 7.45 31.72 -3.25
N ILE A 539 6.66 31.25 -4.20
CA ILE A 539 5.46 31.95 -4.68
C ILE A 539 4.36 31.97 -3.60
N VAL A 540 4.18 30.88 -2.86
CA VAL A 540 3.22 30.82 -1.75
C VAL A 540 3.64 31.77 -0.62
N VAL A 541 4.92 31.81 -0.27
CA VAL A 541 5.46 32.78 0.71
C VAL A 541 5.21 34.21 0.23
N LEU A 542 5.51 34.52 -1.03
CA LEU A 542 5.22 35.83 -1.60
C LEU A 542 3.72 36.18 -1.51
N ALA A 543 2.85 35.21 -1.76
CA ALA A 543 1.41 35.39 -1.64
C ALA A 543 0.96 35.65 -0.19
N LEU A 544 1.56 34.99 0.80
CA LEU A 544 1.30 35.25 2.23
C LEU A 544 1.64 36.69 2.64
N TYR A 545 2.59 37.34 1.96
CA TYR A 545 2.94 38.74 2.24
C TYR A 545 2.17 39.77 1.40
N THR A 546 1.59 39.38 0.25
CA THR A 546 1.04 40.34 -0.72
C THR A 546 -0.42 40.14 -1.09
N LEU A 547 -0.93 38.90 -1.06
CA LEU A 547 -2.25 38.52 -1.58
C LEU A 547 -3.32 38.31 -0.50
N THR A 548 -2.97 38.34 0.79
CA THR A 548 -3.90 38.02 1.89
C THR A 548 -5.13 38.92 1.96
N SER A 549 -4.97 40.23 1.73
CA SER A 549 -6.09 41.19 1.67
C SER A 549 -7.06 40.90 0.52
N THR A 550 -6.55 40.34 -0.59
CA THR A 550 -7.39 39.98 -1.75
C THR A 550 -8.14 38.67 -1.47
N LEU A 551 -7.51 37.73 -0.78
CA LEU A 551 -8.11 36.43 -0.43
C LEU A 551 -9.30 36.55 0.53
N TYR A 552 -9.41 37.65 1.29
CA TYR A 552 -10.57 37.95 2.15
C TYR A 552 -11.91 37.81 1.41
N TYR A 553 -11.97 38.32 0.19
CA TYR A 553 -13.19 38.41 -0.61
C TYR A 553 -13.58 37.10 -1.31
N LEU A 554 -12.84 36.00 -1.12
CA LEU A 554 -13.15 34.74 -1.76
C LEU A 554 -14.42 34.10 -1.16
N PRO A 555 -15.47 33.82 -1.95
CA PRO A 555 -16.64 33.11 -1.50
C PRO A 555 -16.35 31.62 -1.26
N SER A 556 -16.94 31.03 -0.23
CA SER A 556 -16.86 29.59 0.04
C SER A 556 -17.40 28.74 -1.13
N ALA A 557 -18.36 29.27 -1.89
CA ALA A 557 -18.93 28.62 -3.07
C ALA A 557 -17.90 28.44 -4.20
N THR A 558 -17.01 29.42 -4.39
CA THR A 558 -15.92 29.37 -5.37
C THR A 558 -14.90 28.29 -4.97
N LEU A 559 -14.52 28.26 -3.68
CA LEU A 559 -13.61 27.28 -3.11
C LEU A 559 -14.17 25.85 -3.18
N ALA A 560 -15.46 25.68 -2.87
CA ALA A 560 -16.18 24.41 -3.00
C ALA A 560 -16.18 23.89 -4.45
N SER A 561 -16.36 24.78 -5.43
CA SER A 561 -16.35 24.43 -6.85
C SER A 561 -15.02 23.84 -7.31
N ILE A 562 -13.90 24.41 -6.84
CA ILE A 562 -12.56 23.91 -7.14
C ILE A 562 -12.39 22.49 -6.59
N ILE A 563 -12.80 22.25 -5.35
CA ILE A 563 -12.73 20.92 -4.73
C ILE A 563 -13.64 19.92 -5.44
N ILE A 564 -14.87 20.28 -5.79
CA ILE A 564 -15.81 19.37 -6.46
C ILE A 564 -15.22 18.85 -7.78
N VAL A 565 -14.63 19.76 -8.59
CA VAL A 565 -14.01 19.39 -9.87
C VAL A 565 -12.71 18.60 -9.66
N ALA A 566 -11.96 18.88 -8.59
CA ALA A 566 -10.80 18.10 -8.20
C ALA A 566 -11.20 16.68 -7.77
N GLY A 567 -12.21 16.51 -6.91
CA GLY A 567 -12.73 15.22 -6.46
C GLY A 567 -13.22 14.35 -7.62
N TRP A 568 -13.86 14.94 -8.64
CA TRP A 568 -14.23 14.22 -9.87
C TRP A 568 -13.04 13.59 -10.60
N SER A 569 -11.83 14.17 -10.49
CA SER A 569 -10.63 13.61 -11.12
C SER A 569 -10.05 12.39 -10.40
N LEU A 570 -10.39 12.20 -9.13
CA LEU A 570 -9.92 11.06 -8.32
C LEU A 570 -10.72 9.79 -8.59
N VAL A 571 -11.93 9.89 -9.16
CA VAL A 571 -12.80 8.74 -9.40
C VAL A 571 -12.32 7.94 -10.62
N GLU A 572 -11.77 6.75 -10.39
CA GLU A 572 -11.11 5.94 -11.41
C GLU A 572 -12.05 4.93 -12.11
N PHE A 573 -13.09 5.43 -12.79
CA PHE A 573 -14.04 4.57 -13.52
C PHE A 573 -13.41 3.65 -14.57
N ARG A 574 -12.22 4.02 -15.09
CA ARG A 574 -11.50 3.24 -16.10
C ARG A 574 -10.91 1.96 -15.50
N GLU A 575 -10.35 2.05 -14.29
CA GLU A 575 -9.77 0.90 -13.58
C GLU A 575 -10.87 -0.11 -13.24
N ALA A 576 -11.99 0.35 -12.68
CA ALA A 576 -13.14 -0.51 -12.39
C ALA A 576 -13.64 -1.27 -13.62
N LYS A 577 -13.78 -0.59 -14.76
CA LYS A 577 -14.21 -1.22 -16.02
C LYS A 577 -13.19 -2.23 -16.56
N TRP A 578 -11.90 -1.95 -16.41
CA TRP A 578 -10.83 -2.86 -16.81
C TRP A 578 -10.80 -4.10 -15.91
N LEU A 579 -10.87 -3.92 -14.58
CA LEU A 579 -10.95 -5.01 -13.61
C LEU A 579 -12.15 -5.92 -13.89
N TYR A 580 -13.33 -5.35 -14.17
CA TYR A 580 -14.52 -6.15 -14.47
C TYR A 580 -14.36 -7.06 -15.70
N ARG A 581 -13.58 -6.62 -16.70
CA ARG A 581 -13.33 -7.38 -17.93
C ARG A 581 -12.21 -8.40 -17.77
N VAL A 582 -11.15 -8.07 -17.04
CA VAL A 582 -9.92 -8.88 -16.98
C VAL A 582 -9.88 -9.78 -15.74
N LYS A 583 -10.23 -9.26 -14.56
CA LYS A 583 -10.17 -9.98 -13.28
C LYS A 583 -11.34 -9.63 -12.37
N ARG A 584 -12.43 -10.39 -12.52
CA ARG A 584 -13.68 -10.17 -11.77
C ARG A 584 -13.50 -10.29 -10.26
N ASP A 585 -12.59 -11.15 -9.79
CA ASP A 585 -12.25 -11.29 -8.38
C ASP A 585 -11.71 -9.97 -7.80
N GLU A 586 -10.79 -9.32 -8.50
CA GLU A 586 -10.23 -8.03 -8.09
C GLU A 586 -11.25 -6.88 -8.25
N PHE A 587 -12.16 -6.96 -9.22
CA PHE A 587 -13.28 -6.00 -9.35
C PHE A 587 -14.20 -6.00 -8.12
N PHE A 588 -14.51 -7.18 -7.56
CA PHE A 588 -15.34 -7.24 -6.35
C PHE A 588 -14.64 -6.67 -5.14
N VAL A 589 -13.32 -6.86 -5.01
CA VAL A 589 -12.52 -6.23 -3.95
C VAL A 589 -12.52 -4.70 -4.10
N TRP A 590 -12.32 -4.19 -5.32
CA TRP A 590 -12.43 -2.76 -5.63
C TRP A 590 -13.81 -2.20 -5.27
N SER A 591 -14.87 -2.90 -5.67
CA SER A 591 -16.26 -2.49 -5.44
C SER A 591 -16.62 -2.52 -3.94
N ALA A 592 -16.19 -3.54 -3.22
CA ALA A 592 -16.39 -3.64 -1.78
C ALA A 592 -15.67 -2.49 -1.05
N SER A 593 -14.42 -2.19 -1.42
CA SER A 593 -13.69 -1.06 -0.84
C SER A 593 -14.37 0.28 -1.12
N PHE A 594 -14.86 0.49 -2.34
CA PHE A 594 -15.61 1.69 -2.72
C PHE A 594 -16.88 1.85 -1.87
N VAL A 595 -17.70 0.80 -1.77
CA VAL A 595 -18.98 0.83 -1.03
C VAL A 595 -18.76 0.98 0.48
N LEU A 596 -17.81 0.24 1.07
CA LEU A 596 -17.49 0.34 2.49
C LEU A 596 -17.01 1.74 2.84
N THR A 597 -16.19 2.35 1.98
CA THR A 597 -15.71 3.72 2.19
C THR A 597 -16.81 4.75 2.06
N LEU A 598 -17.64 4.63 1.02
CA LEU A 598 -18.75 5.57 0.82
C LEU A 598 -19.81 5.46 1.93
N GLY A 599 -20.05 4.26 2.46
CA GLY A 599 -21.03 4.01 3.50
C GLY A 599 -20.56 4.37 4.92
N LEU A 600 -19.33 3.98 5.27
CA LEU A 600 -18.82 4.12 6.65
C LEU A 600 -18.00 5.40 6.87
N GLY A 601 -17.78 6.21 5.83
CA GLY A 601 -16.88 7.35 5.85
C GLY A 601 -15.41 6.96 5.61
N VAL A 602 -14.52 7.95 5.57
CA VAL A 602 -13.11 7.74 5.15
C VAL A 602 -12.35 6.80 6.09
N LEU A 603 -12.41 7.06 7.40
CA LEU A 603 -11.65 6.30 8.40
C LEU A 603 -12.11 4.84 8.50
N ASN A 604 -13.38 4.64 8.88
CA ASN A 604 -13.94 3.29 9.06
C ASN A 604 -13.96 2.52 7.73
N GLY A 605 -14.17 3.24 6.63
CA GLY A 605 -14.09 2.74 5.27
C GLY A 605 -12.74 2.15 4.89
N LEU A 606 -11.66 2.88 5.22
CA LEU A 606 -10.30 2.41 4.97
C LEU A 606 -10.01 1.12 5.74
N ILE A 607 -10.27 1.11 7.05
CA ILE A 607 -10.04 -0.07 7.90
C ILE A 607 -10.84 -1.27 7.37
N ALA A 608 -12.13 -1.07 7.08
CA ALA A 608 -13.00 -2.12 6.55
C ALA A 608 -12.49 -2.63 5.18
N SER A 609 -11.99 -1.74 4.31
CA SER A 609 -11.43 -2.09 3.01
C SER A 609 -10.17 -2.94 3.13
N ILE A 610 -9.29 -2.63 4.08
CA ILE A 610 -8.06 -3.40 4.34
C ILE A 610 -8.40 -4.80 4.83
N VAL A 611 -9.28 -4.89 5.83
CA VAL A 611 -9.74 -6.16 6.37
C VAL A 611 -10.40 -7.00 5.27
N CYS A 612 -11.26 -6.39 4.44
CA CYS A 612 -11.88 -7.04 3.29
C CYS A 612 -10.85 -7.57 2.30
N SER A 613 -9.79 -6.81 2.00
CA SER A 613 -8.70 -7.25 1.12
C SER A 613 -7.94 -8.45 1.66
N ILE A 614 -7.61 -8.45 2.95
CA ILE A 614 -6.91 -9.56 3.59
C ILE A 614 -7.81 -10.81 3.56
N LEU A 615 -9.09 -10.67 3.89
CA LEU A 615 -10.05 -11.77 3.81
C LEU A 615 -10.22 -12.30 2.38
N ALA A 616 -10.25 -11.43 1.38
CA ALA A 616 -10.31 -11.82 -0.03
C ALA A 616 -9.04 -12.58 -0.47
N LEU A 617 -7.87 -12.15 -0.01
CA LEU A 617 -6.60 -12.85 -0.27
C LEU A 617 -6.58 -14.24 0.40
N MET A 618 -7.00 -14.31 1.66
CA MET A 618 -7.12 -15.57 2.39
C MET A 618 -8.10 -16.53 1.71
N TRP A 619 -9.24 -16.01 1.23
CA TRP A 619 -10.21 -16.80 0.48
C TRP A 619 -9.63 -17.31 -0.84
N LYS A 620 -8.97 -16.44 -1.60
CA LYS A 620 -8.35 -16.79 -2.89
C LYS A 620 -7.30 -17.89 -2.72
N SER A 621 -6.45 -17.76 -1.70
CA SER A 621 -5.37 -18.70 -1.49
C SER A 621 -5.84 -20.07 -0.93
N LYS A 622 -7.07 -20.15 -0.40
CA LYS A 622 -7.73 -21.41 0.00
C LYS A 622 -8.22 -22.26 -1.19
N VAL A 623 -8.60 -21.66 -2.32
CA VAL A 623 -9.45 -22.34 -3.33
C VAL A 623 -8.68 -23.27 -4.27
N GLN A 624 -7.42 -22.98 -4.63
CA GLN A 624 -6.70 -23.74 -5.66
C GLN A 624 -5.34 -24.28 -5.22
N PRO A 625 -5.30 -25.53 -4.70
CA PRO A 625 -4.03 -26.17 -4.44
C PRO A 625 -3.72 -27.37 -5.36
N VAL A 626 -4.66 -27.92 -6.14
CA VAL A 626 -4.50 -29.31 -6.62
C VAL A 626 -5.08 -29.59 -8.02
N ALA A 627 -4.31 -30.29 -8.85
CA ALA A 627 -4.72 -30.88 -10.13
C ALA A 627 -4.47 -32.41 -10.16
N ILE A 628 -5.31 -33.18 -10.89
CA ILE A 628 -5.10 -34.62 -11.11
C ILE A 628 -4.31 -34.82 -12.39
N LEU A 629 -3.22 -35.57 -12.30
CA LEU A 629 -2.41 -35.87 -13.48
C LEU A 629 -2.92 -37.10 -14.24
N GLY A 630 -2.91 -37.00 -15.56
CA GLY A 630 -3.04 -38.10 -16.51
C GLY A 630 -1.80 -38.21 -17.39
N GLU A 631 -1.65 -39.34 -18.05
CA GLU A 631 -0.51 -39.66 -18.91
C GLU A 631 -0.92 -39.51 -20.39
N LEU A 632 -0.22 -38.66 -21.15
CA LEU A 632 -0.40 -38.58 -22.60
C LEU A 632 0.37 -39.72 -23.31
N ASP A 633 0.02 -40.01 -24.56
CA ASP A 633 0.65 -41.08 -25.36
C ASP A 633 2.17 -40.88 -25.56
N ASN A 634 2.66 -39.65 -25.40
CA ASN A 634 4.08 -39.30 -25.44
C ASN A 634 4.82 -39.52 -24.10
N GLY A 635 4.13 -40.03 -23.07
CA GLY A 635 4.64 -40.28 -21.73
C GLY A 635 4.67 -39.07 -20.79
N SER A 636 4.13 -37.91 -21.19
CA SER A 636 4.10 -36.71 -20.35
C SER A 636 2.89 -36.66 -19.41
N PHE A 637 3.10 -36.12 -18.20
CA PHE A 637 2.08 -35.99 -17.17
C PHE A 637 1.42 -34.60 -17.15
N VAL A 638 0.15 -34.55 -17.54
CA VAL A 638 -0.62 -33.30 -17.70
C VAL A 638 -1.88 -33.30 -16.84
N ASP A 639 -2.42 -32.10 -16.59
CA ASP A 639 -3.68 -31.95 -15.86
C ASP A 639 -4.86 -32.47 -16.69
N ARG A 640 -5.60 -33.41 -16.11
CA ARG A 640 -6.74 -34.08 -16.73
C ARG A 640 -7.92 -33.14 -17.00
N GLU A 641 -8.10 -32.08 -16.21
CA GLU A 641 -9.20 -31.13 -16.43
C GLU A 641 -8.96 -30.28 -17.69
N ASN A 642 -7.69 -29.95 -17.96
CA ASN A 642 -7.28 -29.15 -19.12
C ASN A 642 -7.05 -30.00 -20.38
N PHE A 643 -6.65 -31.26 -20.24
CA PHE A 643 -6.38 -32.19 -21.33
C PHE A 643 -7.22 -33.46 -21.21
N PRO A 644 -8.45 -33.47 -21.77
CA PRO A 644 -9.36 -34.61 -21.68
C PRO A 644 -8.84 -35.88 -22.38
N GLU A 645 -7.91 -35.74 -23.33
CA GLU A 645 -7.25 -36.87 -24.00
C GLU A 645 -6.23 -37.63 -23.13
N ALA A 646 -5.87 -37.11 -21.95
CA ALA A 646 -4.88 -37.76 -21.09
C ALA A 646 -5.42 -39.07 -20.49
N ASN A 647 -4.65 -40.16 -20.62
CA ASN A 647 -5.01 -41.48 -20.14
C ASN A 647 -4.96 -41.55 -18.60
N HIS A 648 -5.83 -42.39 -18.03
CA HIS A 648 -5.85 -42.66 -16.60
C HIS A 648 -4.65 -43.51 -16.18
N LEU A 649 -4.06 -43.16 -15.03
CA LEU A 649 -3.00 -43.94 -14.39
C LEU A 649 -3.49 -45.21 -13.67
N GLY A 650 -4.74 -45.64 -13.94
CA GLY A 650 -5.34 -46.85 -13.40
C GLY A 650 -5.50 -46.81 -11.89
N ASP A 651 -4.73 -47.65 -11.20
CA ASP A 651 -4.71 -47.85 -9.74
C ASP A 651 -3.83 -46.83 -9.00
N ILE A 652 -3.12 -45.95 -9.73
CA ILE A 652 -2.25 -44.92 -9.17
C ILE A 652 -2.91 -43.54 -9.26
N ILE A 653 -2.92 -42.80 -8.16
CA ILE A 653 -3.40 -41.42 -8.10
C ILE A 653 -2.19 -40.49 -8.10
N ALA A 654 -1.97 -39.74 -9.18
CA ALA A 654 -0.96 -38.69 -9.23
C ALA A 654 -1.61 -37.31 -9.06
N VAL A 655 -1.13 -36.57 -8.07
CA VAL A 655 -1.71 -35.32 -7.61
C VAL A 655 -0.65 -34.22 -7.67
N ARG A 656 -0.87 -33.20 -8.49
CA ARG A 656 0.02 -32.03 -8.57
C ARG A 656 -0.46 -30.94 -7.66
N VAL A 657 0.42 -30.46 -6.80
CA VAL A 657 0.17 -29.30 -5.96
C VAL A 657 0.61 -28.03 -6.70
N GLU A 658 -0.30 -27.08 -6.90
CA GLU A 658 -0.04 -25.87 -7.69
C GLU A 658 0.52 -24.69 -6.88
N SER A 659 0.50 -24.76 -5.54
CA SER A 659 0.96 -23.68 -4.67
C SER A 659 1.56 -24.18 -3.35
N SER A 660 2.17 -23.29 -2.58
CA SER A 660 2.60 -23.64 -1.21
C SER A 660 1.39 -24.03 -0.34
N LEU A 661 1.58 -25.06 0.47
CA LEU A 661 0.56 -25.56 1.37
C LEU A 661 0.72 -24.95 2.77
N TYR A 662 -0.39 -24.55 3.36
CA TYR A 662 -0.47 -24.04 4.71
C TYR A 662 -1.83 -24.38 5.33
N PHE A 663 -2.03 -24.05 6.60
CA PHE A 663 -3.19 -24.46 7.41
C PHE A 663 -4.55 -24.20 6.77
N ALA A 664 -4.67 -23.21 5.87
CA ALA A 664 -5.94 -22.89 5.23
C ALA A 664 -6.28 -23.79 4.03
N ASN A 665 -5.29 -24.39 3.37
CA ASN A 665 -5.46 -25.13 2.12
C ASN A 665 -4.95 -26.58 2.16
N CYS A 666 -4.14 -26.97 3.15
CA CYS A 666 -3.52 -28.30 3.24
C CYS A 666 -4.53 -29.47 3.31
N GLU A 667 -5.63 -29.28 4.04
CA GLU A 667 -6.69 -30.30 4.19
C GLU A 667 -7.33 -30.68 2.86
N ARG A 668 -7.34 -29.74 1.90
CA ARG A 668 -7.96 -29.95 0.59
C ARG A 668 -7.22 -31.00 -0.22
N VAL A 669 -5.91 -31.13 -0.06
CA VAL A 669 -5.10 -32.20 -0.70
C VAL A 669 -5.53 -33.56 -0.19
N ALA A 670 -5.62 -33.74 1.14
CA ALA A 670 -6.05 -34.99 1.76
C ALA A 670 -7.48 -35.37 1.34
N GLN A 671 -8.42 -34.42 1.40
CA GLN A 671 -9.81 -34.63 0.97
C GLN A 671 -9.93 -34.93 -0.52
N PHE A 672 -9.00 -34.46 -1.33
CA PHE A 672 -9.00 -34.70 -2.77
C PHE A 672 -8.48 -36.11 -3.09
N ILE A 673 -7.38 -36.53 -2.43
CA ILE A 673 -6.89 -37.92 -2.49
C ILE A 673 -8.00 -38.88 -2.04
N GLU A 674 -8.65 -38.61 -0.91
CA GLU A 674 -9.74 -39.46 -0.40
C GLU A 674 -10.93 -39.53 -1.38
N ARG A 675 -11.35 -38.40 -1.97
CA ARG A 675 -12.42 -38.39 -2.98
C ARG A 675 -12.06 -39.22 -4.21
N GLU A 676 -10.82 -39.13 -4.68
CA GLU A 676 -10.38 -39.88 -5.86
C GLU A 676 -10.22 -41.38 -5.56
N MET A 677 -9.77 -41.75 -4.37
CA MET A 677 -9.78 -43.15 -3.91
C MET A 677 -11.21 -43.71 -3.88
N VAL A 678 -12.17 -42.94 -3.38
CA VAL A 678 -13.59 -43.35 -3.41
C VAL A 678 -14.08 -43.51 -4.85
N ARG A 679 -13.73 -42.57 -5.76
CA ARG A 679 -14.06 -42.68 -7.18
C ARG A 679 -13.51 -43.98 -7.80
N LEU A 680 -12.23 -44.30 -7.57
CA LEU A 680 -11.63 -45.54 -8.07
C LEU A 680 -12.31 -46.79 -7.48
N SER A 681 -12.67 -46.76 -6.20
CA SER A 681 -13.38 -47.87 -5.57
C SER A 681 -14.76 -48.12 -6.19
N THR A 682 -15.48 -47.06 -6.61
CA THR A 682 -16.77 -47.21 -7.31
C THR A 682 -16.63 -47.81 -8.71
N LEU A 683 -15.45 -47.69 -9.31
CA LEU A 683 -15.10 -48.30 -10.60
C LEU A 683 -14.56 -49.75 -10.44
N GLY A 684 -14.49 -50.27 -9.20
CA GLY A 684 -13.95 -51.60 -8.90
C GLY A 684 -12.42 -51.67 -8.91
N LEU A 685 -11.73 -50.53 -8.92
CA LEU A 685 -10.27 -50.45 -8.87
C LEU A 685 -9.78 -50.22 -7.45
N THR A 686 -8.83 -51.02 -7.00
CA THR A 686 -8.15 -50.82 -5.71
C THR A 686 -6.97 -49.87 -5.91
N THR A 687 -6.92 -48.80 -5.11
CA THR A 687 -5.81 -47.83 -5.21
C THR A 687 -4.52 -48.46 -4.69
N ARG A 688 -3.50 -48.55 -5.54
CA ARG A 688 -2.19 -49.12 -5.19
C ARG A 688 -1.23 -48.08 -4.65
N GLY A 689 -1.32 -46.84 -5.14
CA GLY A 689 -0.40 -45.79 -4.74
C GLY A 689 -0.90 -44.37 -4.99
N VAL A 690 -0.34 -43.43 -4.25
CA VAL A 690 -0.58 -41.99 -4.37
C VAL A 690 0.76 -41.29 -4.52
N VAL A 691 0.93 -40.57 -5.63
CA VAL A 691 2.11 -39.73 -5.92
C VAL A 691 1.71 -38.27 -5.74
N LEU A 692 2.42 -37.55 -4.86
CA LEU A 692 2.27 -36.12 -4.68
C LEU A 692 3.39 -35.39 -5.43
N ASP A 693 3.05 -34.75 -6.55
CA ASP A 693 3.97 -33.89 -7.30
C ASP A 693 4.06 -32.52 -6.63
N THR A 694 5.27 -32.21 -6.13
CA THR A 694 5.57 -31.02 -5.36
C THR A 694 6.39 -29.98 -6.12
N PHE A 695 6.46 -30.10 -7.45
CA PHE A 695 7.25 -29.20 -8.30
C PHE A 695 6.93 -27.71 -8.10
N HIS A 696 5.66 -27.34 -7.92
CA HIS A 696 5.25 -25.94 -7.67
C HIS A 696 5.19 -25.57 -6.18
N MET A 697 5.39 -26.53 -5.27
CA MET A 697 5.38 -26.27 -3.82
C MET A 697 6.72 -25.70 -3.37
N ASN A 698 6.71 -24.47 -2.84
CA ASN A 698 7.93 -23.79 -2.40
C ASN A 698 8.15 -23.86 -0.89
N ASP A 699 7.08 -24.05 -0.11
CA ASP A 699 7.11 -24.06 1.35
C ASP A 699 5.93 -24.87 1.90
N MET A 700 6.05 -25.32 3.15
CA MET A 700 4.97 -25.97 3.91
C MET A 700 5.00 -25.54 5.37
N ASP A 701 3.84 -25.28 5.96
CA ASP A 701 3.75 -24.96 7.39
C ASP A 701 3.65 -26.21 8.28
N ALA A 702 3.73 -26.01 9.60
CA ALA A 702 3.69 -27.11 10.56
C ALA A 702 2.39 -27.93 10.47
N THR A 703 1.25 -27.27 10.24
CA THR A 703 -0.05 -27.95 10.06
C THR A 703 -0.04 -28.82 8.82
N THR A 704 0.55 -28.35 7.72
CA THR A 704 0.69 -29.13 6.48
C THR A 704 1.54 -30.38 6.72
N ILE A 705 2.67 -30.25 7.41
CA ILE A 705 3.53 -31.40 7.74
C ILE A 705 2.73 -32.45 8.53
N GLN A 706 1.92 -32.01 9.50
CA GLN A 706 1.09 -32.91 10.29
C GLN A 706 -0.01 -33.57 9.45
N VAL A 707 -0.75 -32.80 8.64
CA VAL A 707 -1.79 -33.34 7.76
C VAL A 707 -1.23 -34.33 6.74
N LEU A 708 -0.04 -34.05 6.17
CA LEU A 708 0.64 -34.98 5.27
C LEU A 708 1.10 -36.26 6.00
N SER A 709 1.57 -36.14 7.25
CA SER A 709 1.94 -37.29 8.08
C SER A 709 0.73 -38.18 8.39
N ASP A 710 -0.38 -37.56 8.77
CA ASP A 710 -1.64 -38.27 9.03
C ASP A 710 -2.17 -38.91 7.75
N THR A 711 -2.05 -38.24 6.60
CA THR A 711 -2.43 -38.78 5.29
C THR A 711 -1.56 -39.98 4.92
N GLN A 712 -0.24 -39.89 5.09
CA GLN A 712 0.69 -40.99 4.84
C GLN A 712 0.38 -42.19 5.74
N GLU A 713 0.07 -41.98 7.02
CA GLU A 713 -0.31 -43.06 7.94
C GLU A 713 -1.64 -43.71 7.56
N LYS A 714 -2.67 -42.91 7.23
CA LYS A 714 -3.95 -43.41 6.73
C LYS A 714 -3.79 -44.26 5.46
N LEU A 715 -2.95 -43.81 4.53
CA LEU A 715 -2.64 -44.55 3.31
C LEU A 715 -1.91 -45.86 3.61
N ALA A 716 -0.92 -45.83 4.51
CA ALA A 716 -0.18 -47.03 4.92
C ALA A 716 -1.08 -48.08 5.59
N VAL A 717 -2.04 -47.66 6.43
CA VAL A 717 -3.03 -48.57 7.06
C VAL A 717 -3.92 -49.24 6.01
N ARG A 718 -4.24 -48.52 4.91
CA ARG A 718 -5.03 -49.04 3.79
C ARG A 718 -4.21 -49.85 2.77
N GLY A 719 -2.92 -50.08 3.03
CA GLY A 719 -2.03 -50.78 2.08
C GLY A 719 -1.69 -49.97 0.82
N VAL A 720 -1.88 -48.65 0.85
CA VAL A 720 -1.60 -47.76 -0.29
C VAL A 720 -0.22 -47.14 -0.12
N ARG A 721 0.62 -47.20 -1.16
CA ARG A 721 1.95 -46.57 -1.15
C ARG A 721 1.83 -45.05 -1.31
N PHE A 722 2.70 -44.31 -0.63
CA PHE A 722 2.76 -42.84 -0.73
C PHE A 722 4.14 -42.41 -1.24
N ALA A 723 4.18 -41.57 -2.27
CA ALA A 723 5.40 -40.97 -2.80
C ALA A 723 5.28 -39.44 -2.88
N ILE A 724 6.39 -38.76 -2.68
CA ILE A 724 6.55 -37.33 -2.96
C ILE A 724 7.56 -37.23 -4.09
N ALA A 725 7.25 -36.44 -5.11
CA ALA A 725 8.09 -36.24 -6.28
C ALA A 725 8.40 -34.75 -6.49
N ASN A 726 9.49 -34.47 -7.21
CA ASN A 726 9.92 -33.14 -7.65
C ASN A 726 10.13 -32.11 -6.52
N ALA A 727 10.52 -32.54 -5.32
CA ALA A 727 10.75 -31.60 -4.22
C ALA A 727 12.00 -30.74 -4.46
N LYS A 728 11.84 -29.42 -4.37
CA LYS A 728 12.96 -28.46 -4.41
C LYS A 728 13.82 -28.56 -3.16
N SER A 729 15.04 -28.03 -3.21
CA SER A 729 16.03 -28.10 -2.12
C SER A 729 15.48 -27.67 -0.75
N ARG A 730 14.76 -26.54 -0.69
CA ARG A 730 14.17 -26.05 0.55
C ARG A 730 13.14 -27.03 1.14
N LEU A 731 12.34 -27.63 0.28
CA LEU A 731 11.31 -28.59 0.68
C LEU A 731 11.93 -29.92 1.11
N HIS A 732 12.96 -30.37 0.39
CA HIS A 732 13.75 -31.52 0.78
C HIS A 732 14.33 -31.35 2.18
N ASP A 733 14.95 -30.20 2.48
CA ASP A 733 15.54 -29.93 3.80
C ASP A 733 14.48 -29.94 4.92
N LEU A 734 13.28 -29.39 4.65
CA LEU A 734 12.14 -29.46 5.57
C LEU A 734 11.67 -30.90 5.79
N LEU A 735 11.52 -31.68 4.72
CA LEU A 735 11.08 -33.08 4.81
C LEU A 735 12.13 -33.96 5.50
N ALA A 736 13.42 -33.71 5.29
CA ALA A 736 14.53 -34.42 5.93
C ALA A 736 14.57 -34.20 7.44
N ALA A 737 14.10 -33.05 7.92
CA ALA A 737 13.93 -32.78 9.35
C ALA A 737 12.73 -33.51 9.97
N THR A 738 11.89 -34.16 9.16
CA THR A 738 10.66 -34.86 9.61
C THR A 738 10.74 -36.36 9.39
N ASN A 739 9.84 -37.12 10.03
CA ASN A 739 9.73 -38.58 9.81
C ASN A 739 9.04 -38.95 8.49
N LEU A 740 8.48 -37.97 7.75
CA LEU A 740 7.82 -38.21 6.46
C LEU A 740 8.78 -38.85 5.45
N LEU A 741 10.02 -38.37 5.40
CA LEU A 741 11.02 -38.80 4.42
C LEU A 741 11.39 -40.28 4.54
N LYS A 742 11.28 -40.88 5.73
CA LYS A 742 11.58 -42.32 5.95
C LYS A 742 10.47 -43.26 5.50
N ARG A 743 9.29 -42.72 5.18
CA ARG A 743 8.07 -43.49 4.90
C ARG A 743 7.53 -43.22 3.49
N ILE A 744 8.17 -42.34 2.72
CA ILE A 744 7.85 -42.13 1.30
C ILE A 744 8.55 -43.19 0.45
N LEU A 745 7.99 -43.46 -0.72
CA LEU A 745 8.64 -44.30 -1.74
C LEU A 745 10.07 -43.81 -2.01
N SER A 746 11.03 -44.74 -2.04
CA SER A 746 12.48 -44.49 -2.27
C SER A 746 13.24 -43.68 -1.19
N ASN A 747 12.57 -43.19 -0.13
CA ASN A 747 13.13 -42.25 0.85
C ASN A 747 13.72 -40.97 0.26
N ASP A 748 13.42 -40.67 -1.00
CA ASP A 748 13.92 -39.50 -1.71
C ASP A 748 12.74 -38.74 -2.33
N PRO A 749 12.46 -37.50 -1.90
CA PRO A 749 11.38 -36.70 -2.46
C PRO A 749 11.76 -35.97 -3.77
N THR A 750 13.02 -36.06 -4.21
CA THR A 750 13.53 -35.36 -5.41
C THR A 750 13.32 -36.12 -6.72
N ILE A 751 12.85 -37.37 -6.64
CA ILE A 751 12.56 -38.21 -7.80
C ILE A 751 11.50 -37.57 -8.72
N SER A 752 11.58 -37.89 -10.01
CA SER A 752 10.56 -37.43 -10.97
C SER A 752 9.21 -38.12 -10.75
N VAL A 753 8.14 -37.54 -11.27
CA VAL A 753 6.80 -38.15 -11.18
C VAL A 753 6.76 -39.44 -12.01
N GLU A 754 7.42 -39.41 -13.16
CA GLU A 754 7.61 -40.55 -14.06
C GLU A 754 8.28 -41.73 -13.31
N ASP A 755 9.39 -41.46 -12.62
CA ASP A 755 10.13 -42.47 -11.86
C ASP A 755 9.29 -42.99 -10.68
N ALA A 756 8.59 -42.10 -9.97
CA ALA A 756 7.73 -42.48 -8.86
C ALA A 756 6.60 -43.42 -9.31
N VAL A 757 5.95 -43.11 -10.44
CA VAL A 757 4.89 -43.95 -11.02
C VAL A 757 5.46 -45.28 -11.49
N THR A 758 6.61 -45.28 -12.16
CA THR A 758 7.27 -46.50 -12.65
C THR A 758 7.65 -47.42 -11.48
N MET A 759 8.27 -46.88 -10.44
CA MET A 759 8.59 -47.63 -9.22
C MET A 759 7.33 -48.19 -8.53
N MET A 760 6.21 -47.46 -8.53
CA MET A 760 4.94 -47.98 -8.01
C MET A 760 4.38 -49.14 -8.84
N ARG A 761 4.52 -49.07 -10.17
CA ARG A 761 4.09 -50.13 -11.10
C ARG A 761 4.96 -51.39 -10.95
N ASP A 762 6.25 -51.23 -10.69
CA ASP A 762 7.20 -52.34 -10.56
C ASP A 762 7.08 -53.10 -9.23
N LEU A 763 6.72 -52.41 -8.14
CA LEU A 763 6.66 -53.03 -6.81
C LEU A 763 5.34 -53.81 -6.59
N PRO A 764 5.35 -55.11 -6.25
CA PRO A 764 4.12 -55.90 -6.11
C PRO A 764 3.11 -55.23 -5.15
N PRO A 765 1.79 -55.33 -5.37
CA PRO A 765 0.80 -54.71 -4.49
C PRO A 765 1.04 -55.13 -3.03
N LEU A 766 0.91 -54.18 -2.09
CA LEU A 766 1.02 -54.49 -0.67
C LEU A 766 -0.10 -55.47 -0.32
N ALA A 767 0.24 -56.72 0.00
CA ALA A 767 -0.74 -57.74 0.32
C ALA A 767 -1.63 -57.26 1.49
N ASP A 768 -2.95 -57.40 1.32
CA ASP A 768 -3.92 -57.19 2.39
C ASP A 768 -3.51 -58.08 3.58
N LYS A 769 -3.18 -57.45 4.71
CA LYS A 769 -2.83 -58.18 5.95
C LYS A 769 -3.98 -59.02 6.52
N SER A 770 -5.12 -59.13 5.84
CA SER A 770 -6.31 -59.87 6.28
C SER A 770 -6.30 -61.37 5.93
N THR A 771 -5.33 -61.89 5.16
CA THR A 771 -5.33 -63.32 4.73
C THR A 771 -4.10 -64.14 5.11
N SER A 772 -3.24 -63.67 6.04
CA SER A 772 -2.05 -64.41 6.49
C SER A 772 -2.07 -64.83 7.97
N ALA A 773 -3.24 -64.97 8.60
CA ALA A 773 -3.37 -65.41 10.00
C ALA A 773 -3.77 -66.90 10.14
N ALA A 774 -3.47 -67.75 9.16
CA ALA A 774 -3.73 -69.19 9.23
C ALA A 774 -2.57 -70.01 8.66
N SER A 775 -1.41 -69.99 9.33
CA SER A 775 -0.54 -71.16 9.55
C SER A 775 0.79 -70.72 10.17
N GLY A 776 1.17 -71.37 11.27
CA GLY A 776 2.52 -71.24 11.85
C GLY A 776 2.54 -70.71 13.28
N ALA A 777 2.04 -71.50 14.22
CA ALA A 777 2.47 -71.39 15.60
C ALA A 777 3.89 -71.99 15.74
N SER A 778 4.85 -71.22 16.26
CA SER A 778 5.70 -71.66 17.38
C SER A 778 6.67 -70.56 17.87
N THR A 779 6.61 -70.31 19.18
CA THR A 779 7.72 -70.03 20.11
C THR A 779 8.73 -68.91 19.82
N ALA A 780 8.70 -67.91 20.73
CA ALA A 780 9.84 -67.41 21.54
C ALA A 780 10.12 -65.90 21.45
N SER A 781 9.71 -65.22 22.54
CA SER A 781 10.41 -64.15 23.28
C SER A 781 11.06 -62.96 22.54
N ASN A 782 10.37 -61.81 22.62
CA ASN A 782 10.97 -60.50 22.92
C ASN A 782 11.39 -60.44 24.42
N PRO A 783 12.24 -59.49 24.91
CA PRO A 783 12.30 -58.08 24.48
C PRO A 783 13.69 -57.41 24.42
N VAL A 784 13.86 -56.42 23.52
CA VAL A 784 13.91 -54.95 23.74
C VAL A 784 14.27 -54.28 22.41
#